data_AF-A0AB39NZI8-F1
#
_entry.id   AF-A0AB39NZI8-F1
#
_cell.length_a   1.000
_cell.length_b   1.000
_cell.length_c   1.000
_cell.angle_alpha   90.00
_cell.angle_beta   90.00
_cell.angle_gamma   90.00
#
_symmetry.space_group_name_H-M   'P 1'
#
loop_
_entity.id
_entity.type
_entity.pdbx_description
1 polymer ?
#
loop_
_entity_poly.entity_id
_entity_poly.type
_entity_poly.pdbx_seq_one_letter_code
_entity_poly.pdbx_strand_id
1 'polypeptide(L)'
;MPNELVFYAQQEVTSPEGDFLGQVRAAPYERLRVLAYCPYDAVGNVVLSLSHLEGEGVPGLLDRITLVAGSTVNQVYEVPGVVLGLSALATADAPTSVTVWIWGYRSEAGVPPVVETSSPPQQQEAELVVRAVLDDGAGGAGPSAGAGVLIRLDGVDAGATGADGSLTLSPPVAQHLITAVIPSMAAGEQLVTVEPGTTAEVTVVLFSGEIIEPVDLALAELVNGALPLDTPTVTLRFLRAGLMVPITSLYEVELRFGASQTEDLTSLFSATPEGAVAAVDAAAMIAEVVGLPSESRLRVSAADQQGFSYEGTVVFVPGVYHVQIQLEAPPSQPQLPVSGVEIKVRSSNGAPALCISDALGACELSDVPGNMLEVEATVEYAGLTYVAQALVAVDQDLRLLVRLLGLVDLANGVVLWEVGPATTVSARRPATSAHDEPQGRREAEGGRPDSSLVKILTDGASAATATATVNVAGGAKNAPITSIDTLQVPQGTKAVVLRYLVSTAEYPDWVMQQSRYNDTWGVQVRDTNGAMLFSMSRTVNSQLYGAPSWTPFGDTGVIQEKIDTTALAATADISLSVMATTTNIGDAALPTDVVAVLGAEPTITINRVTRDVVTPTVGASDRYSVPPAGESNTFQRSFDLEFSKPDEVEITKVTAELVSQAGAVLQTVVNDEAPGTPRVQQIDETTMRVVVTFDGGTSTVPSTPPPADRIHYRFTLTGRTDPSTEVKSEPKDSPESFALWHMPGGFARYGARDPGGDTWAAESTYTWLDTHRALITAIDDISGEHARNIGHQEHDRGTQVDMFHVYTFPGGGVSGLINYMQLQAHVERALAGDLQARTHVNTWASVTRTRFDSLIAEVSVQRIYYAIGSDATTPGSPALTQGWARALLTTGSYTNPGNLTLALPAGAWGNAGSAKLRFNAIHNSHIHLDL
;
A
#
# COMPACT_ATOMS: atom_id res chain seq x y z
N MET A 1 14.14 -7.20 -25.25
CA MET A 1 15.27 -7.81 -24.51
C MET A 1 14.72 -9.04 -23.82
N PRO A 2 15.26 -10.25 -24.06
CA PRO A 2 14.77 -11.43 -23.38
C PRO A 2 15.08 -11.32 -21.90
N ASN A 3 14.05 -11.51 -21.07
CA ASN A 3 14.19 -11.63 -19.63
C ASN A 3 14.78 -13.02 -19.36
N GLU A 4 16.02 -13.11 -18.89
CA GLU A 4 16.60 -14.38 -18.44
C GLU A 4 16.25 -14.59 -16.97
N LEU A 5 15.73 -15.77 -16.61
CA LEU A 5 15.50 -16.11 -15.20
C LEU A 5 16.86 -16.30 -14.53
N VAL A 6 17.29 -15.32 -13.75
CA VAL A 6 18.60 -15.32 -13.06
C VAL A 6 18.52 -15.92 -11.66
N PHE A 7 17.30 -16.07 -11.10
CA PHE A 7 17.10 -16.71 -9.81
C PHE A 7 15.67 -17.22 -9.63
N TYR A 8 15.55 -18.37 -8.96
CA TYR A 8 14.29 -18.97 -8.54
C TYR A 8 14.45 -19.55 -7.14
N ALA A 9 13.48 -19.27 -6.28
CA ALA A 9 13.35 -19.92 -4.99
C ALA A 9 11.89 -20.19 -4.68
N GLN A 10 11.61 -21.40 -4.19
CA GLN A 10 10.34 -21.75 -3.57
C GLN A 10 10.64 -22.33 -2.19
N GLN A 11 10.19 -21.66 -1.14
CA GLN A 11 10.56 -22.04 0.22
C GLN A 11 9.40 -21.84 1.20
N GLU A 12 9.26 -22.80 2.11
CA GLU A 12 8.45 -22.66 3.33
C GLU A 12 9.23 -21.82 4.34
N VAL A 13 8.75 -20.61 4.61
CA VAL A 13 9.36 -19.69 5.57
C VAL A 13 8.77 -19.98 6.93
N THR A 14 9.61 -20.37 7.88
CA THR A 14 9.18 -20.82 9.22
C THR A 14 9.76 -19.99 10.36
N SER A 15 10.80 -19.19 10.07
CA SER A 15 11.52 -18.43 11.08
C SER A 15 11.04 -16.97 11.15
N PRO A 16 10.71 -16.45 12.36
CA PRO A 16 10.53 -15.02 12.59
C PRO A 16 11.87 -14.25 12.64
N GLU A 17 13.02 -14.93 12.47
CA GLU A 17 14.34 -14.29 12.36
C GLU A 17 14.75 -14.04 10.89
N GLY A 18 13.96 -14.55 9.92
CA GLY A 18 14.17 -14.39 8.49
C GLY A 18 15.00 -15.52 7.88
N ASP A 19 14.48 -16.14 6.83
CA ASP A 19 15.15 -17.17 6.04
C ASP A 19 15.83 -16.53 4.82
N PHE A 20 17.12 -16.79 4.63
CA PHE A 20 17.86 -16.34 3.45
C PHE A 20 17.51 -17.23 2.25
N LEU A 21 16.87 -16.63 1.24
CA LEU A 21 16.41 -17.36 0.04
C LEU A 21 17.53 -17.54 -0.98
N GLY A 22 18.51 -16.63 -1.01
CA GLY A 22 19.65 -16.69 -1.91
C GLY A 22 20.17 -15.32 -2.32
N GLN A 23 21.11 -15.30 -3.28
CA GLN A 23 21.65 -14.07 -3.84
C GLN A 23 21.81 -14.14 -5.34
N VAL A 24 21.71 -12.99 -5.99
CA VAL A 24 21.87 -12.81 -7.43
C VAL A 24 23.04 -11.88 -7.68
N ARG A 25 23.96 -12.28 -8.56
CA ARG A 25 24.98 -11.36 -9.08
C ARG A 25 24.39 -10.57 -10.24
N ALA A 26 24.47 -9.24 -10.15
CA ALA A 26 23.99 -8.32 -11.16
C ALA A 26 25.13 -7.38 -11.58
N ALA A 27 25.16 -6.93 -12.82
CA ALA A 27 26.03 -5.81 -13.18
C ALA A 27 25.55 -4.53 -12.46
N PRO A 28 26.45 -3.57 -12.16
CA PRO A 28 26.02 -2.29 -11.61
C PRO A 28 24.97 -1.63 -12.51
N TYR A 29 23.83 -1.26 -11.91
CA TYR A 29 22.65 -0.67 -12.56
C TYR A 29 21.91 -1.61 -13.51
N GLU A 30 22.17 -2.92 -13.44
CA GLU A 30 21.34 -3.90 -14.12
C GLU A 30 19.92 -3.84 -13.57
N ARG A 31 18.95 -3.86 -14.49
CA ARG A 31 17.55 -3.95 -14.15
C ARG A 31 17.22 -5.40 -13.84
N LEU A 32 16.64 -5.65 -12.67
CA LEU A 32 16.13 -6.96 -12.28
C LEU A 32 14.62 -6.86 -12.07
N ARG A 33 13.84 -7.70 -12.76
CA ARG A 33 12.42 -7.89 -12.47
C ARG A 33 12.30 -8.93 -11.36
N VAL A 34 11.61 -8.62 -10.27
CA VAL A 34 11.26 -9.57 -9.21
C VAL A 34 9.76 -9.86 -9.33
N LEU A 35 9.41 -11.12 -9.57
CA LEU A 35 8.06 -11.64 -9.36
C LEU A 35 8.09 -12.47 -8.09
N ALA A 36 7.23 -12.16 -7.12
CA ALA A 36 7.03 -13.05 -5.99
C ALA A 36 5.55 -13.31 -5.77
N TYR A 37 5.25 -14.51 -5.28
CA TYR A 37 3.91 -15.02 -5.07
C TYR A 37 3.82 -15.69 -3.72
N CYS A 38 2.77 -15.36 -2.98
CA CYS A 38 2.35 -16.08 -1.79
C CYS A 38 1.08 -16.86 -2.10
N PRO A 39 1.06 -18.21 -1.97
CA PRO A 39 -0.10 -19.03 -2.28
C PRO A 39 -1.38 -18.64 -1.54
N TYR A 40 -2.54 -18.88 -2.15
CA TYR A 40 -3.85 -18.59 -1.53
C TYR A 40 -4.12 -19.41 -0.25
N ASP A 41 -3.49 -20.56 -0.10
CA ASP A 41 -3.58 -21.45 1.05
C ASP A 41 -2.53 -21.16 2.14
N ALA A 42 -1.74 -20.09 1.98
CA ALA A 42 -0.84 -19.60 3.01
C ALA A 42 -1.59 -19.19 4.29
N VAL A 43 -1.07 -19.60 5.45
CA VAL A 43 -1.67 -19.36 6.78
C VAL A 43 -1.17 -18.05 7.42
N GLY A 44 -0.23 -17.35 6.78
CA GLY A 44 0.36 -16.09 7.24
C GLY A 44 0.83 -15.20 6.09
N ASN A 45 1.35 -14.01 6.42
CA ASN A 45 1.98 -13.12 5.44
C ASN A 45 3.50 -13.34 5.43
N VAL A 46 4.14 -13.05 4.30
CA VAL A 46 5.60 -13.09 4.16
C VAL A 46 6.12 -11.70 3.84
N VAL A 47 7.11 -11.27 4.59
CA VAL A 47 7.89 -10.06 4.31
C VAL A 47 9.13 -10.45 3.54
N LEU A 48 9.16 -10.15 2.24
CA LEU A 48 10.33 -10.30 1.39
C LEU A 48 11.22 -9.06 1.53
N SER A 49 12.50 -9.24 1.83
CA SER A 49 13.51 -8.18 1.92
C SER A 49 14.59 -8.38 0.85
N LEU A 50 14.81 -7.34 0.05
CA LEU A 50 15.84 -7.24 -0.98
C LEU A 50 16.97 -6.39 -0.43
N SER A 51 18.18 -6.94 -0.32
CA SER A 51 19.32 -6.26 0.31
C SER A 51 20.52 -6.26 -0.61
N HIS A 52 21.23 -5.15 -0.72
CA HIS A 52 22.50 -5.08 -1.41
C HIS A 52 23.62 -5.56 -0.48
N LEU A 53 24.40 -6.57 -0.91
CA LEU A 53 25.42 -7.24 -0.08
C LEU A 53 26.86 -6.79 -0.37
N GLU A 54 27.24 -6.52 -1.64
CA GLU A 54 28.60 -6.12 -2.05
C GLU A 54 28.61 -5.24 -3.32
N GLY A 55 29.41 -4.14 -3.34
CA GLY A 55 29.59 -3.25 -4.51
C GLY A 55 30.19 -1.88 -4.15
N GLU A 56 30.20 -0.92 -5.07
CA GLU A 56 30.67 0.47 -4.80
C GLU A 56 29.72 1.27 -3.87
N GLY A 57 28.56 0.71 -3.52
CA GLY A 57 27.62 1.27 -2.54
C GLY A 57 27.72 0.62 -1.16
N VAL A 58 27.28 1.34 -0.11
CA VAL A 58 27.17 0.81 1.26
C VAL A 58 26.14 -0.36 1.26
N PRO A 59 26.44 -1.52 1.87
CA PRO A 59 25.45 -2.59 2.05
C PRO A 59 24.19 -2.05 2.74
N GLY A 60 23.01 -2.37 2.20
CA GLY A 60 21.77 -1.75 2.67
C GLY A 60 20.52 -2.41 2.09
N LEU A 61 19.39 -2.26 2.79
CA LEU A 61 18.08 -2.72 2.36
C LEU A 61 17.63 -1.90 1.15
N LEU A 62 17.37 -2.57 0.02
CA LEU A 62 16.87 -1.97 -1.21
C LEU A 62 15.34 -1.78 -1.11
N ASP A 63 14.63 -2.83 -0.70
CA ASP A 63 13.17 -2.80 -0.57
C ASP A 63 12.67 -3.88 0.40
N ARG A 64 11.45 -3.70 0.90
CA ARG A 64 10.74 -4.65 1.75
C ARG A 64 9.27 -4.72 1.35
N ILE A 65 8.86 -5.90 0.88
CA ILE A 65 7.52 -6.15 0.36
C ILE A 65 6.78 -7.10 1.30
N THR A 66 5.53 -6.78 1.67
CA THR A 66 4.66 -7.70 2.41
C THR A 66 3.73 -8.40 1.42
N LEU A 67 3.84 -9.72 1.30
CA LEU A 67 2.95 -10.57 0.52
C LEU A 67 1.91 -11.18 1.46
N VAL A 68 0.63 -10.94 1.16
CA VAL A 68 -0.51 -11.62 1.79
C VAL A 68 -0.89 -12.86 0.95
N ALA A 69 -1.59 -13.82 1.54
CA ALA A 69 -2.06 -15.01 0.83
C ALA A 69 -2.82 -14.64 -0.46
N GLY A 70 -2.39 -15.22 -1.60
CA GLY A 70 -2.96 -14.97 -2.93
C GLY A 70 -2.39 -13.74 -3.66
N SER A 71 -1.53 -12.94 -3.01
CA SER A 71 -0.92 -11.77 -3.65
C SER A 71 0.29 -12.10 -4.51
N THR A 72 0.49 -11.30 -5.55
CA THR A 72 1.68 -11.30 -6.40
C THR A 72 2.30 -9.90 -6.39
N VAL A 73 3.63 -9.85 -6.42
CA VAL A 73 4.39 -8.63 -6.69
C VAL A 73 5.13 -8.82 -8.00
N ASN A 74 5.15 -7.80 -8.87
CA ASN A 74 5.89 -7.78 -10.12
C ASN A 74 6.53 -6.39 -10.28
N GLN A 75 7.76 -6.24 -9.81
CA GLN A 75 8.46 -4.95 -9.79
C GLN A 75 9.83 -5.06 -10.46
N VAL A 76 10.35 -3.93 -10.96
CA VAL A 76 11.68 -3.84 -11.59
C VAL A 76 12.57 -2.94 -10.74
N TYR A 77 13.75 -3.42 -10.40
CA TYR A 77 14.75 -2.73 -9.58
C TYR A 77 16.00 -2.45 -10.39
N GLU A 78 16.62 -1.29 -10.23
CA GLU A 78 17.99 -1.03 -10.67
C GLU A 78 18.94 -1.34 -9.51
N VAL A 79 19.81 -2.33 -9.67
CA VAL A 79 20.67 -2.81 -8.58
C VAL A 79 21.96 -1.97 -8.53
N PRO A 80 22.26 -1.24 -7.45
CA PRO A 80 23.41 -0.33 -7.39
C PRO A 80 24.79 -1.01 -7.32
N GLY A 81 24.87 -2.34 -7.34
CA GLY A 81 26.11 -3.10 -7.17
C GLY A 81 25.97 -4.58 -7.48
N VAL A 82 27.00 -5.35 -7.12
CA VAL A 82 27.30 -6.62 -7.80
C VAL A 82 26.51 -7.81 -7.23
N VAL A 83 25.99 -7.71 -6.00
CA VAL A 83 25.27 -8.80 -5.32
C VAL A 83 23.99 -8.31 -4.62
N LEU A 84 22.85 -8.84 -5.05
CA LEU A 84 21.53 -8.67 -4.42
C LEU A 84 21.19 -9.91 -3.59
N GLY A 85 21.06 -9.75 -2.28
CA GLY A 85 20.57 -10.77 -1.35
C GLY A 85 19.06 -10.73 -1.17
N LEU A 86 18.45 -11.91 -1.06
CA LEU A 86 17.02 -12.09 -0.82
C LEU A 86 16.80 -12.84 0.48
N SER A 87 15.90 -12.30 1.29
CA SER A 87 15.45 -12.95 2.53
C SER A 87 13.95 -12.83 2.67
N ALA A 88 13.32 -13.80 3.30
CA ALA A 88 11.89 -13.79 3.57
C ALA A 88 11.64 -14.06 5.04
N LEU A 89 10.64 -13.38 5.59
CA LEU A 89 10.28 -13.43 7.00
C LEU A 89 8.79 -13.73 7.12
N ALA A 90 8.41 -14.78 7.82
CA ALA A 90 7.00 -15.03 8.15
C ALA A 90 6.55 -14.03 9.23
N THR A 91 5.38 -13.40 9.06
CA THR A 91 4.83 -12.47 10.06
C THR A 91 3.96 -13.14 11.12
N ALA A 92 3.73 -14.45 10.99
CA ALA A 92 2.93 -15.27 11.90
C ALA A 92 3.69 -16.55 12.24
N ASP A 93 3.33 -17.20 13.34
CA ASP A 93 4.00 -18.44 13.82
C ASP A 93 3.76 -19.67 12.94
N ALA A 94 2.96 -19.54 11.87
CA ALA A 94 2.66 -20.63 10.95
C ALA A 94 3.60 -20.59 9.72
N PRO A 95 4.11 -21.76 9.27
CA PRO A 95 4.86 -21.87 8.02
C PRO A 95 4.13 -21.22 6.86
N THR A 96 4.82 -20.39 6.08
CA THR A 96 4.24 -19.75 4.91
C THR A 96 5.11 -19.96 3.68
N SER A 97 4.55 -20.56 2.64
CA SER A 97 5.23 -20.74 1.37
C SER A 97 5.37 -19.42 0.61
N VAL A 98 6.55 -19.15 0.07
CA VAL A 98 6.78 -18.06 -0.88
C VAL A 98 7.50 -18.61 -2.09
N THR A 99 7.09 -18.15 -3.28
CA THR A 99 7.81 -18.40 -4.53
C THR A 99 8.31 -17.09 -5.08
N VAL A 100 9.59 -17.03 -5.42
CA VAL A 100 10.27 -15.85 -5.94
C VAL A 100 10.98 -16.22 -7.24
N TRP A 101 10.77 -15.40 -8.25
CA TRP A 101 11.48 -15.43 -9.52
C TRP A 101 12.14 -14.07 -9.73
N ILE A 102 13.38 -14.06 -10.17
CA ILE A 102 14.07 -12.85 -10.60
C ILE A 102 14.54 -13.03 -12.02
N TRP A 103 14.24 -12.05 -12.87
CA TRP A 103 14.79 -11.96 -14.21
C TRP A 103 15.75 -10.79 -14.35
N GLY A 104 16.86 -10.99 -15.04
CA GLY A 104 17.84 -9.94 -15.34
C GLY A 104 17.73 -9.43 -16.78
N TYR A 105 18.14 -8.17 -16.98
CA TYR A 105 18.32 -7.57 -18.29
C TYR A 105 19.82 -7.46 -18.61
N ARG A 106 20.38 -8.38 -19.40
CA ARG A 106 21.75 -8.19 -19.90
C ARG A 106 21.79 -7.10 -20.97
N SER A 107 22.51 -6.01 -20.68
CA SER A 107 22.97 -5.07 -21.69
C SER A 107 24.23 -5.61 -22.36
N GLU A 108 24.09 -5.98 -23.64
CA GLU A 108 25.15 -6.30 -24.61
C GLU A 108 25.79 -7.70 -24.62
N ALA A 109 26.11 -8.13 -25.84
CA ALA A 109 26.77 -9.38 -26.19
C ALA A 109 28.29 -9.16 -26.34
N GLY A 110 29.08 -10.00 -25.67
CA GLY A 110 30.47 -10.28 -26.03
C GLY A 110 31.56 -9.48 -25.29
N VAL A 111 32.08 -10.07 -24.21
CA VAL A 111 33.50 -10.33 -23.88
C VAL A 111 33.53 -10.79 -22.41
N PRO A 112 34.01 -11.99 -22.05
CA PRO A 112 34.20 -12.36 -20.65
C PRO A 112 35.25 -11.41 -20.04
N PRO A 113 35.00 -10.80 -18.86
CA PRO A 113 36.02 -10.03 -18.18
C PRO A 113 37.18 -10.96 -17.83
N VAL A 114 38.38 -10.61 -18.31
CA VAL A 114 39.63 -11.19 -17.84
C VAL A 114 39.76 -10.82 -16.37
N VAL A 115 39.59 -11.80 -15.49
CA VAL A 115 39.93 -11.67 -14.08
C VAL A 115 41.45 -11.60 -13.99
N GLU A 116 41.99 -10.41 -13.74
CA GLU A 116 43.36 -10.30 -13.24
C GLU A 116 43.39 -10.89 -11.82
N THR A 117 43.75 -12.16 -11.72
CA THR A 117 44.04 -12.78 -10.43
C THR A 117 45.35 -12.21 -9.90
N SER A 118 45.27 -11.43 -8.83
CA SER A 118 46.38 -11.24 -7.90
C SER A 118 46.94 -12.61 -7.48
N SER A 119 48.26 -12.72 -7.45
CA SER A 119 49.03 -13.93 -7.15
C SER A 119 48.38 -14.84 -6.10
N PRO A 120 48.17 -16.14 -6.39
CA PRO A 120 47.52 -17.03 -5.43
C PRO A 120 48.43 -17.28 -4.22
N PRO A 121 47.90 -17.29 -2.98
CA PRO A 121 48.53 -18.06 -1.91
C PRO A 121 48.53 -19.52 -2.38
N GLN A 122 49.61 -20.27 -2.12
CA GLN A 122 49.74 -21.68 -2.51
C GLN A 122 48.45 -22.46 -2.22
N GLN A 123 47.64 -22.70 -3.26
CA GLN A 123 46.49 -23.59 -3.19
C GLN A 123 47.04 -25.00 -3.00
N GLN A 124 46.67 -25.63 -1.88
CA GLN A 124 46.80 -27.08 -1.75
C GLN A 124 45.87 -27.71 -2.80
N GLU A 125 46.46 -28.46 -3.74
CA GLU A 125 45.71 -29.19 -4.78
C GLU A 125 44.71 -30.13 -4.09
N ALA A 126 43.41 -29.94 -4.37
CA ALA A 126 42.37 -30.89 -4.02
C ALA A 126 42.02 -31.71 -5.27
N GLU A 127 41.71 -32.98 -5.09
CA GLU A 127 41.41 -33.93 -6.17
C GLU A 127 39.93 -34.34 -6.10
N LEU A 128 39.25 -34.43 -7.23
CA LEU A 128 37.87 -34.90 -7.32
C LEU A 128 37.80 -36.06 -8.30
N VAL A 129 37.38 -37.24 -7.84
CA VAL A 129 37.12 -38.41 -8.70
C VAL A 129 35.62 -38.54 -8.92
N VAL A 130 35.19 -38.32 -10.16
CA VAL A 130 33.79 -38.49 -10.59
C VAL A 130 33.63 -39.87 -11.21
N ARG A 131 32.63 -40.64 -10.77
CA ARG A 131 32.25 -41.94 -11.35
C ARG A 131 30.85 -41.85 -11.95
N ALA A 132 30.72 -42.12 -13.24
CA ALA A 132 29.43 -42.20 -13.92
C ALA A 132 28.96 -43.65 -13.98
N VAL A 133 27.73 -43.89 -13.50
CA VAL A 133 27.09 -45.22 -13.50
C VAL A 133 25.71 -45.12 -14.12
N LEU A 134 25.26 -46.20 -14.77
CA LEU A 134 23.89 -46.29 -15.27
C LEU A 134 22.93 -46.55 -14.10
N ASP A 135 21.68 -46.10 -14.20
CA ASP A 135 20.61 -46.50 -13.27
C ASP A 135 20.42 -48.03 -13.29
N ASP A 136 20.22 -48.64 -12.12
CA ASP A 136 19.94 -50.07 -11.95
C ASP A 136 18.48 -50.45 -12.23
N GLY A 137 17.64 -49.46 -12.54
CA GLY A 137 16.20 -49.60 -12.79
C GLY A 137 15.35 -49.50 -11.52
N ALA A 138 15.98 -49.29 -10.36
CA ALA A 138 15.34 -49.03 -9.07
C ALA A 138 15.72 -47.66 -8.48
N GLY A 139 16.40 -46.81 -9.27
CA GLY A 139 16.91 -45.50 -8.83
C GLY A 139 18.26 -45.58 -8.11
N GLY A 140 18.97 -46.71 -8.21
CA GLY A 140 20.26 -46.96 -7.58
C GLY A 140 21.43 -46.94 -8.57
N ALA A 141 22.66 -46.92 -8.04
CA ALA A 141 23.89 -46.99 -8.83
C ALA A 141 24.09 -48.40 -9.43
N GLY A 142 23.88 -48.52 -10.74
CA GLY A 142 24.12 -49.72 -11.53
C GLY A 142 25.57 -49.86 -12.03
N PRO A 143 25.81 -50.57 -13.15
CA PRO A 143 27.16 -50.76 -13.68
C PRO A 143 27.77 -49.43 -14.18
N SER A 144 29.10 -49.39 -14.24
CA SER A 144 29.84 -48.28 -14.84
C SER A 144 29.31 -47.93 -16.24
N ALA A 145 29.14 -46.63 -16.49
CA ALA A 145 28.74 -46.13 -17.80
C ALA A 145 29.87 -46.18 -18.84
N GLY A 146 31.09 -46.55 -18.43
CA GLY A 146 32.24 -46.72 -19.31
C GLY A 146 32.86 -45.42 -19.81
N ALA A 147 33.68 -45.51 -20.85
CA ALA A 147 34.36 -44.34 -21.43
C ALA A 147 33.40 -43.43 -22.20
N GLY A 148 33.68 -42.13 -22.17
CA GLY A 148 33.04 -41.15 -23.04
C GLY A 148 31.80 -40.46 -22.46
N VAL A 149 31.50 -40.64 -21.16
CA VAL A 149 30.48 -39.84 -20.47
C VAL A 149 31.06 -38.45 -20.23
N LEU A 150 30.40 -37.41 -20.74
CA LEU A 150 30.83 -36.03 -20.53
C LEU A 150 30.52 -35.61 -19.09
N ILE A 151 31.49 -35.05 -18.40
CA ILE A 151 31.36 -34.50 -17.05
C ILE A 151 31.42 -32.98 -17.15
N ARG A 152 30.42 -32.31 -16.59
CA ARG A 152 30.38 -30.86 -16.39
C ARG A 152 30.51 -30.53 -14.91
N LEU A 153 31.30 -29.51 -14.62
CA LEU A 153 31.49 -28.94 -13.30
C LEU A 153 30.84 -27.54 -13.31
N ASP A 154 29.80 -27.33 -12.51
CA ASP A 154 29.03 -26.08 -12.46
C ASP A 154 28.58 -25.58 -13.84
N GLY A 155 28.15 -26.53 -14.69
CA GLY A 155 27.71 -26.26 -16.06
C GLY A 155 28.82 -26.13 -17.10
N VAL A 156 30.10 -26.23 -16.72
CA VAL A 156 31.25 -26.14 -17.63
C VAL A 156 31.84 -27.52 -17.93
N ASP A 157 32.08 -27.84 -19.20
CA ASP A 157 32.70 -29.11 -19.60
C ASP A 157 34.08 -29.30 -18.95
N ALA A 158 34.20 -30.33 -18.11
CA ALA A 158 35.40 -30.63 -17.33
C ALA A 158 36.22 -31.79 -17.94
N GLY A 159 35.58 -32.67 -18.72
CA GLY A 159 36.24 -33.76 -19.43
C GLY A 159 35.29 -34.94 -19.65
N ALA A 160 35.82 -36.07 -20.11
CA ALA A 160 35.04 -37.29 -20.31
C ALA A 160 35.62 -38.47 -19.51
N THR A 161 34.76 -39.37 -19.06
CA THR A 161 35.18 -40.56 -18.31
C THR A 161 36.06 -41.50 -19.12
N GLY A 162 36.99 -42.18 -18.43
CA GLY A 162 37.81 -43.26 -18.97
C GLY A 162 37.06 -44.60 -19.04
N ALA A 163 37.75 -45.66 -19.47
CA ALA A 163 37.14 -46.99 -19.68
C ALA A 163 36.51 -47.61 -18.44
N ASP A 164 36.90 -47.18 -17.24
CA ASP A 164 36.32 -47.61 -15.96
C ASP A 164 35.11 -46.76 -15.53
N GLY A 165 34.72 -45.75 -16.33
CA GLY A 165 33.63 -44.83 -16.04
C GLY A 165 33.98 -43.72 -15.06
N SER A 166 35.28 -43.46 -14.83
CA SER A 166 35.72 -42.39 -13.94
C SER A 166 36.51 -41.28 -14.63
N LEU A 167 36.48 -40.08 -14.04
CA LEU A 167 37.29 -38.91 -14.41
C LEU A 167 37.84 -38.25 -13.14
N THR A 168 39.13 -37.96 -13.13
CA THR A 168 39.78 -37.19 -12.05
C THR A 168 39.94 -35.74 -12.47
N LEU A 169 39.54 -34.81 -11.60
CA LEU A 169 39.60 -33.37 -11.76
C LEU A 169 40.36 -32.73 -10.59
N SER A 170 40.85 -31.50 -10.77
CA SER A 170 41.43 -30.69 -9.69
C SER A 170 40.70 -29.34 -9.58
N PRO A 171 39.44 -29.33 -9.10
CA PRO A 171 38.66 -28.10 -9.01
C PRO A 171 39.10 -27.24 -7.82
N PRO A 172 38.74 -25.95 -7.80
CA PRO A 172 38.87 -25.11 -6.61
C PRO A 172 38.16 -25.72 -5.39
N VAL A 173 38.55 -25.30 -4.19
CA VAL A 173 37.85 -25.70 -2.96
C VAL A 173 36.51 -24.96 -2.90
N ALA A 174 35.43 -25.66 -3.19
CA ALA A 174 34.05 -25.20 -3.05
C ALA A 174 33.06 -26.38 -3.08
N GLN A 175 31.78 -26.08 -2.91
CA GLN A 175 30.72 -26.99 -3.34
C GLN A 175 30.52 -26.84 -4.85
N HIS A 176 30.43 -27.96 -5.55
CA HIS A 176 30.27 -28.03 -7.00
C HIS A 176 29.09 -28.92 -7.39
N LEU A 177 28.36 -28.53 -8.43
CA LEU A 177 27.39 -29.38 -9.12
C LEU A 177 28.09 -30.15 -10.23
N ILE A 178 28.01 -31.48 -10.17
CA ILE A 178 28.54 -32.38 -11.18
C ILE A 178 27.39 -32.88 -12.04
N THR A 179 27.42 -32.58 -13.33
CA THR A 179 26.48 -33.14 -14.31
C THR A 179 27.23 -34.16 -15.17
N ALA A 180 26.75 -35.40 -15.23
CA ALA A 180 27.24 -36.41 -16.15
C ALA A 180 26.22 -36.62 -17.27
N VAL A 181 26.68 -36.58 -18.53
CA VAL A 181 25.80 -36.64 -19.70
C VAL A 181 26.33 -37.64 -20.72
N ILE A 182 25.45 -38.54 -21.15
CA ILE A 182 25.59 -39.30 -22.40
C ILE A 182 24.72 -38.56 -23.43
N PRO A 183 25.31 -37.94 -24.46
CA PRO A 183 24.59 -37.11 -25.41
C PRO A 183 23.31 -37.80 -25.93
N SER A 184 22.19 -37.09 -25.81
CA SER A 184 20.86 -37.52 -26.28
C SER A 184 20.27 -38.80 -25.65
N MET A 185 20.91 -39.42 -24.67
CA MET A 185 20.51 -40.74 -24.16
C MET A 185 20.28 -40.83 -22.65
N ALA A 186 21.11 -40.16 -21.85
CA ALA A 186 21.01 -40.21 -20.40
C ALA A 186 21.76 -39.05 -19.73
N ALA A 187 21.26 -38.59 -18.59
CA ALA A 187 21.94 -37.58 -17.77
C ALA A 187 21.73 -37.85 -16.27
N GLY A 188 22.59 -37.27 -15.45
CA GLY A 188 22.49 -37.29 -14.00
C GLY A 188 23.25 -36.13 -13.38
N GLU A 189 22.84 -35.72 -12.19
CA GLU A 189 23.44 -34.60 -11.46
C GLU A 189 23.71 -34.99 -10.01
N GLN A 190 24.80 -34.48 -9.44
CA GLN A 190 25.14 -34.69 -8.03
C GLN A 190 25.97 -33.52 -7.49
N LEU A 191 25.65 -33.05 -6.28
CA LEU A 191 26.47 -32.07 -5.56
C LEU A 191 27.62 -32.76 -4.82
N VAL A 192 28.80 -32.14 -4.84
CA VAL A 192 29.98 -32.56 -4.08
C VAL A 192 30.66 -31.35 -3.44
N THR A 193 31.11 -31.51 -2.20
CA THR A 193 31.93 -30.50 -1.52
C THR A 193 33.38 -30.94 -1.57
N VAL A 194 34.25 -30.11 -2.15
CA VAL A 194 35.68 -30.37 -2.25
C VAL A 194 36.40 -29.53 -1.19
N GLU A 195 37.08 -30.20 -0.25
CA GLU A 195 37.81 -29.57 0.85
C GLU A 195 39.32 -29.45 0.54
N PRO A 196 40.04 -28.46 1.11
CA PRO A 196 41.46 -28.26 0.83
C PRO A 196 42.32 -29.49 1.17
N GLY A 197 43.18 -29.91 0.23
CA GLY A 197 44.14 -31.00 0.43
C GLY A 197 43.51 -32.39 0.59
N THR A 198 42.25 -32.57 0.16
CA THR A 198 41.54 -33.86 0.19
C THR A 198 41.27 -34.38 -1.23
N THR A 199 41.05 -35.69 -1.33
CA THR A 199 40.45 -36.32 -2.52
C THR A 199 38.97 -36.59 -2.24
N ALA A 200 38.08 -35.89 -2.93
CA ALA A 200 36.65 -36.15 -2.89
C ALA A 200 36.26 -37.17 -3.97
N GLU A 201 35.35 -38.09 -3.67
CA GLU A 201 34.76 -39.00 -4.67
C GLU A 201 33.26 -38.77 -4.77
N VAL A 202 32.73 -38.77 -5.99
CA VAL A 202 31.29 -38.61 -6.25
C VAL A 202 30.84 -39.60 -7.32
N THR A 203 29.69 -40.23 -7.10
CA THR A 203 29.05 -41.11 -8.09
C THR A 203 27.81 -40.41 -8.63
N VAL A 204 27.72 -40.28 -9.95
CA VAL A 204 26.57 -39.70 -10.66
C VAL A 204 25.81 -40.82 -11.34
N VAL A 205 24.53 -41.00 -10.98
CA VAL A 205 23.64 -42.00 -11.57
C VAL A 205 22.95 -41.41 -12.79
N LEU A 206 23.11 -42.05 -13.93
CA LEU A 206 22.54 -41.62 -15.22
C LEU A 206 21.18 -42.25 -15.45
N PHE A 207 20.16 -41.41 -15.59
CA PHE A 207 18.80 -41.84 -15.95
C PHE A 207 18.61 -41.76 -17.47
N SER A 208 18.05 -42.82 -18.06
CA SER A 208 17.77 -42.84 -19.49
C SER A 208 16.61 -41.90 -19.84
N GLY A 209 16.80 -41.10 -20.89
CA GLY A 209 15.81 -40.16 -21.39
C GLY A 209 16.35 -39.41 -22.61
N GLU A 210 15.45 -38.83 -23.40
CA GLU A 210 15.85 -37.91 -24.46
C GLU A 210 16.38 -36.63 -23.81
N ILE A 211 17.70 -36.43 -23.92
CA ILE A 211 18.36 -35.26 -23.35
C ILE A 211 18.46 -34.19 -24.43
N ILE A 212 17.66 -33.14 -24.27
CA ILE A 212 17.74 -31.93 -25.09
C ILE A 212 18.58 -30.89 -24.37
N GLU A 213 19.60 -30.39 -25.05
CA GLU A 213 20.45 -29.34 -24.53
C GLU A 213 19.75 -27.97 -24.65
N PRO A 214 19.81 -27.11 -23.62
CA PRO A 214 19.19 -25.80 -23.66
C PRO A 214 19.91 -24.88 -24.64
N VAL A 215 19.14 -24.29 -25.56
CA VAL A 215 19.60 -23.37 -26.62
C VAL A 215 18.47 -22.42 -27.02
N ASP A 216 18.83 -21.25 -27.52
CA ASP A 216 17.91 -20.37 -28.24
C ASP A 216 17.90 -20.72 -29.74
N LEU A 217 16.78 -20.45 -30.41
CA LEU A 217 16.70 -20.52 -31.87
C LEU A 217 16.49 -19.12 -32.44
N ALA A 218 17.38 -18.71 -33.33
CA ALA A 218 17.28 -17.45 -34.05
C ALA A 218 17.01 -17.69 -35.53
N LEU A 219 16.12 -16.89 -36.12
CA LEU A 219 15.91 -16.80 -37.57
C LEU A 219 16.63 -15.54 -38.06
N ALA A 220 17.66 -15.72 -38.90
CA ALA A 220 18.62 -14.68 -39.23
C ALA A 220 18.01 -13.52 -40.03
N GLU A 221 16.98 -13.80 -40.82
CA GLU A 221 16.37 -12.86 -41.75
C GLU A 221 15.22 -12.05 -41.14
N LEU A 222 14.93 -12.20 -39.83
CA LEU A 222 13.89 -11.41 -39.19
C LEU A 222 14.26 -9.92 -39.14
N VAL A 223 13.37 -9.09 -39.68
CA VAL A 223 13.43 -7.63 -39.60
C VAL A 223 12.24 -7.18 -38.77
N ASN A 224 12.49 -6.59 -37.60
CA ASN A 224 11.44 -6.13 -36.67
C ASN A 224 10.43 -7.24 -36.25
N GLY A 225 10.88 -8.49 -36.20
CA GLY A 225 10.02 -9.66 -35.90
C GLY A 225 9.20 -10.16 -37.08
N ALA A 226 9.32 -9.53 -38.25
CA ALA A 226 8.71 -9.98 -39.49
C ALA A 226 9.72 -10.73 -40.37
N LEU A 227 9.26 -11.76 -41.08
CA LEU A 227 10.05 -12.44 -42.12
C LEU A 227 9.80 -11.74 -43.47
N PRO A 228 10.83 -11.13 -44.09
CA PRO A 228 10.72 -10.54 -45.42
C PRO A 228 10.39 -11.61 -46.46
N LEU A 229 9.42 -11.33 -47.33
CA LEU A 229 8.94 -12.32 -48.32
C LEU A 229 9.79 -12.41 -49.60
N ASP A 230 10.74 -11.52 -49.78
CA ASP A 230 11.73 -11.54 -50.86
C ASP A 230 13.12 -11.96 -50.40
N THR A 231 13.24 -12.43 -49.15
CA THR A 231 14.52 -12.94 -48.66
C THR A 231 15.00 -14.10 -49.56
N PRO A 232 16.25 -14.06 -50.04
CA PRO A 232 16.80 -15.16 -50.84
C PRO A 232 17.15 -16.38 -49.98
N THR A 233 17.13 -16.26 -48.65
CA THR A 233 17.52 -17.30 -47.68
C THR A 233 16.57 -17.33 -46.49
N VAL A 234 16.44 -18.50 -45.87
CA VAL A 234 15.77 -18.68 -44.58
C VAL A 234 16.71 -19.54 -43.73
N THR A 235 17.31 -18.93 -42.72
CA THR A 235 18.43 -19.51 -41.97
C THR A 235 18.18 -19.47 -40.48
N LEU A 236 18.13 -20.66 -39.88
CA LEU A 236 17.94 -20.89 -38.46
C LEU A 236 19.28 -21.22 -37.79
N ARG A 237 19.52 -20.64 -36.62
CA ARG A 237 20.74 -20.84 -35.84
C ARG A 237 20.40 -21.17 -34.40
N PHE A 238 20.92 -22.30 -33.94
CA PHE A 238 20.93 -22.62 -32.52
C PHE A 238 22.02 -21.81 -31.83
N LEU A 239 21.67 -21.14 -30.75
CA LEU A 239 22.57 -20.28 -30.00
C LEU A 239 22.66 -20.78 -28.56
N ARG A 240 23.87 -20.92 -28.06
CA ARG A 240 24.17 -21.14 -26.64
C ARG A 240 24.95 -19.95 -26.13
N ALA A 241 24.39 -19.22 -25.18
CA ALA A 241 24.97 -17.97 -24.67
C ALA A 241 25.37 -16.99 -25.80
N GLY A 242 24.53 -16.89 -26.84
CA GLY A 242 24.75 -16.03 -28.01
C GLY A 242 25.77 -16.57 -29.04
N LEU A 243 26.45 -17.68 -28.76
CA LEU A 243 27.37 -18.33 -29.71
C LEU A 243 26.66 -19.44 -30.48
N MET A 244 26.97 -19.54 -31.77
CA MET A 244 26.36 -20.53 -32.65
C MET A 244 26.79 -21.96 -32.30
N VAL A 245 25.82 -22.86 -32.19
CA VAL A 245 26.02 -24.30 -32.06
C VAL A 245 26.01 -24.92 -33.47
N PRO A 246 27.11 -25.55 -33.91
CA PRO A 246 27.19 -26.10 -35.26
C PRO A 246 26.41 -27.41 -35.38
N ILE A 247 25.27 -27.36 -36.07
CA ILE A 247 24.42 -28.52 -36.33
C ILE A 247 24.99 -29.38 -37.47
N THR A 248 25.04 -30.69 -37.27
CA THR A 248 25.44 -31.65 -38.33
C THR A 248 24.30 -32.55 -38.79
N SER A 249 23.26 -32.72 -37.97
CA SER A 249 22.12 -33.58 -38.25
C SER A 249 20.82 -32.83 -37.98
N LEU A 250 19.92 -32.75 -38.96
CA LEU A 250 18.59 -32.17 -38.79
C LEU A 250 17.57 -33.30 -38.61
N TYR A 251 16.72 -33.22 -37.58
CA TYR A 251 15.70 -34.23 -37.30
C TYR A 251 14.32 -33.78 -37.75
N GLU A 252 13.89 -32.57 -37.36
CA GLU A 252 12.54 -32.07 -37.60
C GLU A 252 12.55 -30.54 -37.76
N VAL A 253 11.75 -30.03 -38.71
CA VAL A 253 11.35 -28.62 -38.80
C VAL A 253 9.84 -28.57 -38.92
N GLU A 254 9.16 -28.01 -37.93
CA GLU A 254 7.70 -27.92 -37.87
C GLU A 254 7.26 -26.46 -37.85
N LEU A 255 6.32 -26.11 -38.73
CA LEU A 255 5.60 -24.84 -38.72
C LEU A 255 4.32 -24.99 -37.90
N ARG A 256 4.12 -24.11 -36.92
CA ARG A 256 2.90 -24.04 -36.10
C ARG A 256 2.20 -22.71 -36.30
N PHE A 257 0.89 -22.75 -36.54
CA PHE A 257 0.07 -21.54 -36.71
C PHE A 257 -1.38 -21.77 -36.25
N GLY A 258 -2.07 -20.67 -35.94
CA GLY A 258 -3.40 -20.72 -35.32
C GLY A 258 -3.39 -21.45 -33.96
N ALA A 259 -4.58 -21.84 -33.48
CA ALA A 259 -4.72 -22.46 -32.15
C ALA A 259 -4.14 -23.89 -32.05
N SER A 260 -3.99 -24.60 -33.18
CA SER A 260 -3.58 -26.01 -33.16
C SER A 260 -3.13 -26.58 -34.52
N GLN A 261 -2.79 -25.75 -35.52
CA GLN A 261 -2.37 -26.27 -36.83
C GLN A 261 -0.85 -26.45 -36.87
N THR A 262 -0.41 -27.58 -37.41
CA THR A 262 1.00 -27.92 -37.58
C THR A 262 1.26 -28.45 -38.99
N GLU A 263 2.44 -28.15 -39.52
CA GLU A 263 2.89 -28.59 -40.83
C GLU A 263 4.39 -28.96 -40.78
N ASP A 264 4.74 -30.11 -41.36
CA ASP A 264 6.12 -30.61 -41.42
C ASP A 264 6.85 -29.99 -42.61
N LEU A 265 7.85 -29.16 -42.32
CA LEU A 265 8.70 -28.49 -43.30
C LEU A 265 10.10 -29.13 -43.41
N THR A 266 10.35 -30.27 -42.78
CA THR A 266 11.68 -30.87 -42.66
C THR A 266 12.37 -31.06 -44.02
N SER A 267 11.62 -31.44 -45.06
CA SER A 267 12.17 -31.62 -46.42
C SER A 267 12.65 -30.32 -47.09
N LEU A 268 12.25 -29.16 -46.58
CA LEU A 268 12.64 -27.85 -47.10
C LEU A 268 13.92 -27.31 -46.45
N PHE A 269 14.49 -27.98 -45.46
CA PHE A 269 15.67 -27.53 -44.73
C PHE A 269 16.81 -28.56 -44.73
N SER A 270 18.03 -28.09 -44.59
CA SER A 270 19.20 -28.94 -44.34
C SER A 270 20.22 -28.24 -43.45
N ALA A 271 21.07 -29.03 -42.78
CA ALA A 271 22.22 -28.50 -42.06
C ALA A 271 23.31 -28.07 -43.07
N THR A 272 23.77 -26.82 -42.96
CA THR A 272 24.84 -26.28 -43.82
C THR A 272 26.22 -26.72 -43.32
N PRO A 273 27.27 -26.67 -44.17
CA PRO A 273 28.64 -26.96 -43.74
C PRO A 273 29.14 -26.10 -42.57
N GLU A 274 28.59 -24.88 -42.43
CA GLU A 274 28.89 -23.93 -41.35
C GLU A 274 28.08 -24.22 -40.07
N GLY A 275 27.19 -25.21 -40.09
CA GLY A 275 26.41 -25.67 -38.94
C GLY A 275 25.10 -24.93 -38.70
N ALA A 276 24.61 -24.15 -39.66
CA ALA A 276 23.27 -23.53 -39.61
C ALA A 276 22.22 -24.50 -40.17
N VAL A 277 20.94 -24.25 -39.89
CA VAL A 277 19.82 -24.95 -40.56
C VAL A 277 19.24 -24.00 -41.59
N ALA A 278 19.48 -24.25 -42.87
CA ALA A 278 19.05 -23.35 -43.96
C ALA A 278 18.02 -24.03 -44.86
N ALA A 279 17.08 -23.25 -45.37
CA ALA A 279 16.15 -23.74 -46.37
C ALA A 279 16.90 -24.12 -47.66
N VAL A 280 16.69 -25.35 -48.15
CA VAL A 280 17.22 -25.80 -49.45
C VAL A 280 16.48 -25.17 -50.62
N ASP A 281 15.22 -24.78 -50.39
CA ASP A 281 14.39 -24.00 -51.30
C ASP A 281 13.66 -22.91 -50.50
N ALA A 282 14.30 -21.74 -50.41
CA ALA A 282 13.73 -20.59 -49.71
C ALA A 282 12.40 -20.14 -50.34
N ALA A 283 12.25 -20.25 -51.67
CA ALA A 283 11.02 -19.84 -52.34
C ALA A 283 9.84 -20.77 -51.99
N ALA A 284 10.07 -22.08 -51.93
CA ALA A 284 9.08 -23.04 -51.47
C ALA A 284 8.71 -22.79 -50.00
N MET A 285 9.68 -22.55 -49.11
CA MET A 285 9.40 -22.23 -47.70
C MET A 285 8.58 -20.94 -47.56
N ILE A 286 8.94 -19.89 -48.30
CA ILE A 286 8.20 -18.63 -48.31
C ILE A 286 6.76 -18.82 -48.83
N ALA A 287 6.55 -19.71 -49.81
CA ALA A 287 5.21 -20.02 -50.31
C ALA A 287 4.30 -20.67 -49.25
N GLU A 288 4.86 -21.42 -48.29
CA GLU A 288 4.09 -22.00 -47.18
C GLU A 288 3.67 -20.93 -46.15
N VAL A 289 4.44 -19.85 -46.00
CA VAL A 289 4.19 -18.84 -44.96
C VAL A 289 3.51 -17.56 -45.46
N VAL A 290 3.55 -17.26 -46.76
CA VAL A 290 3.00 -16.01 -47.36
C VAL A 290 1.48 -15.84 -47.16
N GLY A 291 0.76 -16.95 -46.93
CA GLY A 291 -0.69 -16.97 -46.74
C GLY A 291 -1.15 -16.92 -45.27
N LEU A 292 -0.23 -17.00 -44.30
CA LEU A 292 -0.59 -17.18 -42.91
C LEU A 292 -1.18 -15.89 -42.31
N PRO A 293 -2.33 -15.97 -41.61
CA PRO A 293 -3.07 -14.79 -41.16
C PRO A 293 -2.54 -14.18 -39.84
N SER A 294 -1.59 -14.82 -39.16
CA SER A 294 -1.20 -14.47 -37.79
C SER A 294 0.23 -14.91 -37.41
N GLU A 295 0.63 -14.63 -36.17
CA GLU A 295 1.83 -15.16 -35.53
C GLU A 295 2.00 -16.66 -35.80
N SER A 296 3.20 -17.02 -36.25
CA SER A 296 3.60 -18.37 -36.64
C SER A 296 4.90 -18.75 -35.92
N ARG A 297 5.13 -20.04 -35.73
CA ARG A 297 6.30 -20.55 -35.01
C ARG A 297 7.01 -21.61 -35.84
N LEU A 298 8.33 -21.54 -35.91
CA LEU A 298 9.16 -22.64 -36.39
C LEU A 298 9.77 -23.34 -35.19
N ARG A 299 9.47 -24.63 -35.03
CA ARG A 299 10.13 -25.52 -34.08
C ARG A 299 11.14 -26.36 -34.83
N VAL A 300 12.37 -26.43 -34.34
CA VAL A 300 13.44 -27.22 -34.96
C VAL A 300 14.05 -28.15 -33.93
N SER A 301 14.22 -29.41 -34.32
CA SER A 301 14.98 -30.41 -33.57
C SER A 301 16.17 -30.90 -34.40
N ALA A 302 17.36 -30.90 -33.82
CA ALA A 302 18.61 -31.18 -34.53
C ALA A 302 19.70 -31.71 -33.58
N ALA A 303 20.85 -32.14 -34.12
CA ALA A 303 22.02 -32.53 -33.34
C ALA A 303 23.35 -32.04 -33.91
N ASP A 304 24.32 -31.84 -33.00
CA ASP A 304 25.71 -31.48 -33.34
C ASP A 304 26.59 -32.70 -33.66
N GLN A 305 27.87 -32.44 -33.93
CA GLN A 305 28.86 -33.47 -34.27
C GLN A 305 29.16 -34.42 -33.09
N GLN A 306 28.96 -33.96 -31.86
CA GLN A 306 29.18 -34.68 -30.62
C GLN A 306 27.97 -35.55 -30.24
N GLY A 307 26.86 -35.42 -30.98
CA GLY A 307 25.63 -36.19 -30.79
C GLY A 307 24.68 -35.60 -29.74
N PHE A 308 24.87 -34.33 -29.35
CA PHE A 308 23.91 -33.62 -28.50
C PHE A 308 22.69 -33.20 -29.31
N SER A 309 21.50 -33.45 -28.78
CA SER A 309 20.25 -33.02 -29.39
C SER A 309 19.82 -31.65 -28.86
N TYR A 310 19.22 -30.87 -29.74
CA TYR A 310 18.79 -29.51 -29.54
C TYR A 310 17.36 -29.37 -30.02
N GLU A 311 16.56 -28.63 -29.26
CA GLU A 311 15.24 -28.19 -29.68
C GLU A 311 15.12 -26.70 -29.45
N GLY A 312 14.56 -25.98 -30.42
CA GLY A 312 14.36 -24.55 -30.29
C GLY A 312 13.13 -24.11 -31.06
N THR A 313 12.54 -23.00 -30.62
CA THR A 313 11.38 -22.40 -31.28
C THR A 313 11.64 -20.92 -31.53
N VAL A 314 11.33 -20.47 -32.75
CA VAL A 314 11.35 -19.04 -33.11
C VAL A 314 9.96 -18.60 -33.56
N VAL A 315 9.55 -17.42 -33.10
CA VAL A 315 8.26 -16.80 -33.43
C VAL A 315 8.49 -15.75 -34.53
N PHE A 316 7.61 -15.73 -35.53
CA PHE A 316 7.68 -14.75 -36.62
C PHE A 316 6.28 -14.43 -37.18
N VAL A 317 6.20 -13.34 -37.94
CA VAL A 317 5.02 -12.97 -38.73
C VAL A 317 5.44 -12.68 -40.18
N PRO A 318 4.65 -13.04 -41.21
CA PRO A 318 4.96 -12.65 -42.59
C PRO A 318 4.93 -11.13 -42.80
N GLY A 319 6.00 -10.55 -43.35
CA GLY A 319 6.08 -9.13 -43.71
C GLY A 319 5.47 -8.87 -45.09
N VAL A 320 4.16 -8.61 -45.14
CA VAL A 320 3.37 -8.60 -46.40
C VAL A 320 3.13 -7.22 -47.00
N TYR A 321 3.25 -6.14 -46.22
CA TYR A 321 2.83 -4.79 -46.64
C TYR A 321 3.97 -3.78 -46.60
N HIS A 322 3.83 -2.75 -47.44
CA HIS A 322 4.65 -1.54 -47.42
C HIS A 322 3.86 -0.39 -46.81
N VAL A 323 4.47 0.29 -45.84
CA VAL A 323 3.89 1.47 -45.20
C VAL A 323 4.79 2.67 -45.41
N GLN A 324 4.26 3.69 -46.09
CA GLN A 324 4.93 4.97 -46.22
C GLN A 324 4.39 5.91 -45.14
N ILE A 325 5.19 6.21 -44.13
CA ILE A 325 4.87 7.20 -43.10
C ILE A 325 5.30 8.57 -43.60
N GLN A 326 4.42 9.55 -43.48
CA GLN A 326 4.69 10.95 -43.83
C GLN A 326 4.36 11.83 -42.63
N LEU A 327 5.36 12.49 -42.06
CA LEU A 327 5.17 13.55 -41.08
C LEU A 327 4.73 14.84 -41.77
N GLU A 328 3.79 15.55 -41.14
CA GLU A 328 3.35 16.87 -41.58
C GLU A 328 3.41 17.85 -40.41
N ALA A 329 3.92 19.05 -40.70
CA ALA A 329 3.94 20.15 -39.75
C ALA A 329 2.51 20.64 -39.47
N PRO A 330 2.19 21.03 -38.24
CA PRO A 330 0.85 21.45 -37.88
C PRO A 330 0.48 22.81 -38.49
N PRO A 331 -0.83 23.10 -38.68
CA PRO A 331 -1.29 24.42 -39.11
C PRO A 331 -0.84 25.56 -38.18
N SER A 332 -0.74 25.31 -36.86
CA SER A 332 -0.26 26.31 -35.89
C SER A 332 1.22 26.67 -36.07
N GLN A 333 2.03 25.73 -36.60
CA GLN A 333 3.47 25.91 -36.79
C GLN A 333 3.95 25.27 -38.10
N PRO A 334 3.64 25.85 -39.27
CA PRO A 334 3.99 25.26 -40.58
C PRO A 334 5.49 25.17 -40.86
N GLN A 335 6.33 25.85 -40.07
CA GLN A 335 7.79 25.81 -40.18
C GLN A 335 8.44 24.75 -39.27
N LEU A 336 7.64 23.93 -38.58
CA LEU A 336 8.16 22.86 -37.73
C LEU A 336 9.04 21.91 -38.57
N PRO A 337 10.30 21.63 -38.15
CA PRO A 337 11.15 20.69 -38.87
C PRO A 337 10.52 19.29 -38.86
N VAL A 338 10.22 18.78 -40.05
CA VAL A 338 9.77 17.38 -40.24
C VAL A 338 10.92 16.47 -40.70
N SER A 339 12.09 17.02 -40.99
CA SER A 339 13.27 16.27 -41.43
C SER A 339 14.17 15.88 -40.28
N GLY A 340 14.73 14.66 -40.34
CA GLY A 340 15.63 14.14 -39.32
C GLY A 340 14.92 13.80 -38.00
N VAL A 341 13.58 13.67 -38.03
CA VAL A 341 12.76 13.33 -36.87
C VAL A 341 12.79 11.82 -36.71
N GLU A 342 13.07 11.36 -35.50
CA GLU A 342 12.97 9.95 -35.13
C GLU A 342 11.51 9.56 -35.01
N ILE A 343 11.10 8.60 -35.82
CA ILE A 343 9.76 8.00 -35.82
C ILE A 343 9.90 6.61 -35.20
N LYS A 344 9.25 6.43 -34.05
CA LYS A 344 9.10 5.15 -33.37
C LYS A 344 7.91 4.43 -33.96
N VAL A 345 8.13 3.18 -34.34
CA VAL A 345 7.10 2.35 -34.96
C VAL A 345 7.04 1.02 -34.25
N ARG A 346 5.84 0.53 -33.95
CA ARG A 346 5.65 -0.75 -33.30
C ARG A 346 4.47 -1.50 -33.92
N SER A 347 4.73 -2.71 -34.39
CA SER A 347 3.67 -3.67 -34.71
C SER A 347 3.26 -4.42 -33.44
N SER A 348 2.03 -4.92 -33.36
CA SER A 348 1.42 -5.43 -32.13
C SER A 348 2.26 -6.49 -31.37
N ASN A 349 3.11 -7.24 -32.08
CA ASN A 349 3.98 -8.28 -31.54
C ASN A 349 5.46 -8.08 -31.90
N GLY A 350 5.84 -6.95 -32.50
CA GLY A 350 7.18 -6.69 -33.01
C GLY A 350 8.06 -5.90 -32.04
N ALA A 351 9.38 -6.03 -32.20
CA ALA A 351 10.31 -5.11 -31.58
C ALA A 351 10.05 -3.68 -32.11
N PRO A 352 10.19 -2.63 -31.27
CA PRO A 352 10.07 -1.26 -31.75
C PRO A 352 11.12 -1.01 -32.84
N ALA A 353 10.65 -0.61 -34.01
CA ALA A 353 11.46 -0.14 -35.10
C ALA A 353 11.65 1.38 -34.99
N LEU A 354 12.78 1.86 -35.48
CA LEU A 354 13.07 3.27 -35.62
C LEU A 354 13.27 3.57 -37.08
N CYS A 355 12.68 4.66 -37.56
CA CYS A 355 13.07 5.26 -38.82
C CYS A 355 13.23 6.77 -38.68
N ILE A 356 14.10 7.33 -39.51
CA ILE A 356 14.39 8.76 -39.52
C ILE A 356 13.73 9.36 -40.75
N SER A 357 12.94 10.41 -40.55
CA SER A 357 12.26 11.10 -41.64
C SER A 357 13.24 11.83 -42.57
N ASP A 358 12.97 11.78 -43.88
CA ASP A 358 13.75 12.46 -44.90
C ASP A 358 13.46 13.98 -44.96
N ALA A 359 14.00 14.67 -45.97
CA ALA A 359 13.79 16.11 -46.15
C ALA A 359 12.32 16.52 -46.36
N LEU A 360 11.47 15.58 -46.81
CA LEU A 360 10.04 15.78 -46.96
C LEU A 360 9.25 15.37 -45.73
N GLY A 361 9.87 14.73 -44.73
CA GLY A 361 9.19 14.16 -43.57
C GLY A 361 8.76 12.70 -43.76
N ALA A 362 9.21 12.04 -44.84
CA ALA A 362 8.81 10.69 -45.17
C ALA A 362 9.77 9.63 -44.61
N CYS A 363 9.23 8.46 -44.28
CA CYS A 363 9.97 7.24 -43.97
C CYS A 363 9.21 6.06 -44.59
N GLU A 364 9.95 5.10 -45.15
CA GLU A 364 9.38 3.87 -45.69
C GLU A 364 9.68 2.69 -44.79
N LEU A 365 8.65 1.88 -44.54
CA LEU A 365 8.74 0.60 -43.88
C LEU A 365 8.36 -0.49 -44.88
N SER A 366 9.31 -1.38 -45.14
CA SER A 366 9.08 -2.62 -45.88
C SER A 366 8.78 -3.75 -44.91
N ASP A 367 8.15 -4.81 -45.43
CA ASP A 367 7.92 -6.06 -44.70
C ASP A 367 7.10 -5.86 -43.41
N VAL A 368 6.12 -4.96 -43.45
CA VAL A 368 5.22 -4.69 -42.33
C VAL A 368 4.20 -5.82 -42.21
N PRO A 369 4.03 -6.43 -41.03
CA PRO A 369 2.99 -7.42 -40.79
C PRO A 369 1.58 -6.87 -40.98
N GLY A 370 0.65 -7.75 -41.33
CA GLY A 370 -0.77 -7.41 -41.40
C GLY A 370 -1.43 -7.31 -40.02
N ASN A 371 -1.16 -6.25 -39.27
CA ASN A 371 -1.70 -6.04 -37.92
C ASN A 371 -1.79 -4.54 -37.55
N MET A 372 -1.95 -4.23 -36.26
CA MET A 372 -1.96 -2.85 -35.79
C MET A 372 -0.54 -2.30 -35.75
N LEU A 373 -0.35 -1.15 -36.41
CA LEU A 373 0.86 -0.36 -36.43
C LEU A 373 0.67 0.89 -35.58
N GLU A 374 1.47 0.99 -34.52
CA GLU A 374 1.61 2.18 -33.70
C GLU A 374 2.76 3.04 -34.25
N VAL A 375 2.53 4.33 -34.40
CA VAL A 375 3.51 5.31 -34.85
C VAL A 375 3.55 6.45 -33.85
N GLU A 376 4.74 6.81 -33.39
CA GLU A 376 4.97 7.93 -32.48
C GLU A 376 6.20 8.74 -32.90
N ALA A 377 6.08 10.07 -32.90
CA ALA A 377 7.22 10.97 -33.03
C ALA A 377 7.00 12.23 -32.19
N THR A 378 8.08 12.80 -31.68
CA THR A 378 8.03 14.01 -30.84
C THR A 378 9.07 15.01 -31.32
N VAL A 379 8.66 16.27 -31.46
CA VAL A 379 9.56 17.39 -31.80
C VAL A 379 9.35 18.50 -30.80
N GLU A 380 10.44 18.99 -30.21
CA GLU A 380 10.42 20.23 -29.44
C GLU A 380 10.81 21.40 -30.32
N TYR A 381 9.97 22.45 -30.31
CA TYR A 381 10.23 23.66 -31.08
C TYR A 381 9.71 24.88 -30.34
N ALA A 382 10.59 25.87 -30.16
CA ALA A 382 10.29 27.12 -29.44
C ALA A 382 9.72 26.92 -28.02
N GLY A 383 10.15 25.87 -27.31
CA GLY A 383 9.70 25.56 -25.95
C GLY A 383 8.35 24.87 -25.86
N LEU A 384 7.77 24.46 -27.00
CA LEU A 384 6.55 23.66 -27.08
C LEU A 384 6.86 22.26 -27.62
N THR A 385 6.13 21.27 -27.13
CA THR A 385 6.22 19.88 -27.57
C THR A 385 5.12 19.58 -28.58
N TYR A 386 5.51 19.09 -29.75
CA TYR A 386 4.62 18.63 -30.81
C TYR A 386 4.71 17.12 -30.91
N VAL A 387 3.56 16.44 -30.92
CA VAL A 387 3.49 14.98 -30.89
C VAL A 387 2.70 14.49 -32.09
N ALA A 388 3.28 13.54 -32.81
CA ALA A 388 2.64 12.77 -33.86
C ALA A 388 2.36 11.37 -33.31
N GLN A 389 1.10 10.95 -33.30
CA GLN A 389 0.69 9.64 -32.81
C GLN A 389 -0.40 9.06 -33.71
N ALA A 390 -0.23 7.80 -34.09
CA ALA A 390 -1.21 7.05 -34.87
C ALA A 390 -1.23 5.58 -34.44
N LEU A 391 -2.42 4.98 -34.47
CA LEU A 391 -2.60 3.55 -34.28
C LEU A 391 -3.56 3.07 -35.38
N VAL A 392 -3.01 2.34 -36.35
CA VAL A 392 -3.72 2.01 -37.61
C VAL A 392 -3.64 0.52 -37.92
N ALA A 393 -4.69 -0.04 -38.51
CA ALA A 393 -4.62 -1.39 -39.07
C ALA A 393 -3.91 -1.36 -40.42
N VAL A 394 -2.95 -2.27 -40.60
CA VAL A 394 -2.26 -2.50 -41.87
C VAL A 394 -2.85 -3.77 -42.50
N ASP A 395 -3.72 -3.59 -43.49
CA ASP A 395 -4.36 -4.68 -44.25
C ASP A 395 -4.06 -4.61 -45.76
N GLN A 396 -3.28 -3.62 -46.17
CA GLN A 396 -2.84 -3.35 -47.54
C GLN A 396 -1.62 -2.41 -47.52
N ASP A 397 -0.95 -2.27 -48.65
CA ASP A 397 0.04 -1.20 -48.85
C ASP A 397 -0.64 0.17 -48.67
N LEU A 398 -0.10 1.00 -47.78
CA LEU A 398 -0.72 2.28 -47.44
C LEU A 398 0.29 3.41 -47.23
N ARG A 399 -0.19 4.64 -47.43
CA ARG A 399 0.47 5.87 -47.00
C ARG A 399 -0.21 6.38 -45.74
N LEU A 400 0.54 6.53 -44.67
CA LEU A 400 0.07 7.07 -43.40
C LEU A 400 0.61 8.50 -43.23
N LEU A 401 -0.27 9.49 -43.35
CA LEU A 401 0.04 10.88 -43.01
C LEU A 401 -0.18 11.07 -41.50
N VAL A 402 0.84 11.47 -40.75
CA VAL A 402 0.75 11.73 -39.30
C VAL A 402 1.20 13.16 -39.02
N ARG A 403 0.41 13.91 -38.26
CA ARG A 403 0.68 15.34 -38.00
C ARG A 403 1.34 15.52 -36.64
N LEU A 404 2.39 16.35 -36.59
CA LEU A 404 3.05 16.74 -35.34
C LEU A 404 2.23 17.84 -34.65
N LEU A 405 1.28 17.48 -33.79
CA LEU A 405 0.32 18.43 -33.22
C LEU A 405 0.73 18.95 -31.84
N GLY A 406 0.58 20.26 -31.65
CA GLY A 406 0.63 20.90 -30.34
C GLY A 406 -0.77 21.04 -29.72
N LEU A 407 -0.86 21.54 -28.48
CA LEU A 407 -2.14 21.71 -27.77
C LEU A 407 -3.12 22.62 -28.53
N VAL A 408 -2.62 23.65 -29.21
CA VAL A 408 -3.43 24.58 -30.00
C VAL A 408 -4.09 23.88 -31.19
N ASP A 409 -3.37 22.97 -31.86
CA ASP A 409 -3.92 22.23 -33.01
C ASP A 409 -5.00 21.23 -32.56
N LEU A 410 -4.75 20.55 -31.45
CA LEU A 410 -5.71 19.63 -30.84
C LEU A 410 -6.99 20.36 -30.43
N ALA A 411 -6.87 21.53 -29.80
CA ALA A 411 -8.02 22.36 -29.42
C ALA A 411 -8.82 22.88 -30.62
N ASN A 412 -8.16 23.03 -31.78
CA ASN A 412 -8.80 23.41 -33.04
C ASN A 412 -9.32 22.21 -33.84
N GLY A 413 -9.23 20.99 -33.32
CA GLY A 413 -9.77 19.79 -33.96
C GLY A 413 -8.98 19.34 -35.20
N VAL A 414 -7.67 19.61 -35.26
CA VAL A 414 -6.82 19.11 -36.34
C VAL A 414 -6.71 17.57 -36.24
N VAL A 415 -7.00 16.87 -37.34
CA VAL A 415 -6.99 15.41 -37.41
C VAL A 415 -5.57 14.86 -37.22
N LEU A 416 -5.40 13.91 -36.29
CA LEU A 416 -4.11 13.32 -35.92
C LEU A 416 -3.38 12.67 -37.11
N TRP A 417 -4.10 11.86 -37.88
CA TRP A 417 -3.54 11.09 -38.98
C TRP A 417 -4.60 10.74 -40.02
N GLU A 418 -4.15 10.42 -41.23
CA GLU A 418 -4.98 9.99 -42.35
C GLU A 418 -4.31 8.83 -43.10
N VAL A 419 -5.12 7.86 -43.55
CA VAL A 419 -4.67 6.76 -44.39
C VAL A 419 -5.03 7.06 -45.85
N GLY A 420 -4.04 6.98 -46.73
CA GLY A 420 -4.18 7.09 -48.18
C GLY A 420 -3.55 5.92 -48.92
N PRO A 421 -3.76 5.80 -50.24
CA PRO A 421 -3.13 4.78 -51.05
C PRO A 421 -1.61 4.99 -51.13
N ALA A 422 -0.83 3.90 -51.07
CA ALA A 422 0.61 3.97 -51.33
C ALA A 422 0.91 4.34 -52.79
N THR A 423 1.94 5.17 -53.01
CA THR A 423 2.38 5.59 -54.36
C THR A 423 3.16 4.52 -55.12
N THR A 424 3.60 3.45 -54.44
CA THR A 424 4.38 2.33 -54.98
C THR A 424 3.66 1.02 -54.63
N VAL A 425 2.87 0.50 -55.57
CA VAL A 425 2.23 -0.82 -55.43
C VAL A 425 3.25 -1.89 -55.80
N SER A 426 3.85 -2.55 -54.81
CA SER A 426 4.62 -3.77 -55.07
C SER A 426 3.70 -4.95 -54.85
N ALA A 427 3.07 -5.43 -55.92
CA ALA A 427 2.10 -6.53 -55.86
C ALA A 427 2.77 -7.84 -55.42
N ARG A 428 2.92 -8.05 -54.10
CA ARG A 428 3.40 -9.32 -53.52
C ARG A 428 2.27 -10.29 -53.17
N ARG A 429 1.00 -9.88 -53.28
CA ARG A 429 -0.16 -10.76 -53.07
C ARG A 429 -1.11 -10.73 -54.28
N PRO A 430 -1.55 -11.89 -54.81
CA PRO A 430 -2.82 -11.95 -55.52
C PRO A 430 -3.92 -11.63 -54.50
N ALA A 431 -4.85 -10.73 -54.86
CA ALA A 431 -6.01 -10.43 -54.02
C ALA A 431 -6.76 -11.73 -53.69
N THR A 432 -6.58 -12.25 -52.47
CA THR A 432 -7.41 -13.34 -51.97
C THR A 432 -8.78 -12.77 -51.63
N SER A 433 -9.77 -13.36 -52.28
CA SER A 433 -11.20 -13.07 -52.18
C SER A 433 -11.70 -13.07 -50.74
N ALA A 434 -12.60 -12.12 -50.48
CA ALA A 434 -13.51 -12.06 -49.36
C ALA A 434 -13.85 -13.43 -48.75
N HIS A 435 -13.40 -13.66 -47.53
CA HIS A 435 -13.99 -14.66 -46.65
C HIS A 435 -14.69 -13.96 -45.48
N ASP A 436 -16.01 -14.14 -45.50
CA ASP A 436 -17.03 -14.03 -44.46
C ASP A 436 -17.04 -12.78 -43.57
N GLU A 437 -17.82 -11.78 -43.99
CA GLU A 437 -18.65 -11.03 -43.04
C GLU A 437 -19.60 -12.04 -42.38
N PRO A 438 -19.59 -12.22 -41.04
CA PRO A 438 -20.70 -12.86 -40.37
C PRO A 438 -21.90 -11.89 -40.46
N GLN A 439 -22.69 -12.03 -41.53
CA GLN A 439 -24.02 -11.44 -41.62
C GLN A 439 -24.93 -12.19 -40.63
N GLY A 440 -24.81 -11.87 -39.35
CA GLY A 440 -25.47 -12.65 -38.31
C GLY A 440 -25.62 -11.96 -36.96
N ARG A 441 -25.88 -10.65 -36.94
CA ARG A 441 -26.53 -9.83 -35.87
C ARG A 441 -26.21 -8.35 -36.12
N ARG A 442 -26.68 -7.80 -37.24
CA ARG A 442 -26.60 -6.34 -37.52
C ARG A 442 -27.91 -5.67 -37.10
N GLU A 443 -28.12 -5.51 -35.80
CA GLU A 443 -29.06 -4.53 -35.26
C GLU A 443 -28.27 -3.62 -34.31
N ALA A 444 -27.64 -2.60 -34.88
CA ALA A 444 -27.17 -1.45 -34.12
C ALA A 444 -28.35 -0.46 -34.05
N GLU A 445 -29.06 -0.43 -32.92
CA GLU A 445 -29.72 0.81 -32.54
C GLU A 445 -28.61 1.83 -32.30
N GLY A 446 -28.59 2.89 -33.12
CA GLY A 446 -27.68 4.02 -32.97
C GLY A 446 -27.94 4.72 -31.64
N GLY A 447 -27.28 4.24 -30.59
CA GLY A 447 -27.21 4.90 -29.30
C GLY A 447 -26.42 6.19 -29.46
N ARG A 448 -27.05 7.33 -29.15
CA ARG A 448 -26.32 8.56 -28.84
C ARG A 448 -25.34 8.27 -27.69
N PRO A 449 -24.19 8.98 -27.61
CA PRO A 449 -23.31 8.89 -26.45
C PRO A 449 -24.12 9.10 -25.18
N ASP A 450 -24.04 8.13 -24.27
CA ASP A 450 -24.90 8.13 -23.09
C ASP A 450 -24.43 9.22 -22.11
N SER A 451 -25.27 10.23 -21.91
CA SER A 451 -25.11 11.23 -20.86
C SER A 451 -24.98 10.62 -19.46
N SER A 452 -25.36 9.35 -19.27
CA SER A 452 -25.15 8.60 -18.03
C SER A 452 -23.68 8.30 -17.75
N LEU A 453 -22.83 8.09 -18.77
CA LEU A 453 -21.41 7.79 -18.58
C LEU A 453 -20.62 9.01 -18.08
N VAL A 454 -20.93 10.19 -18.64
CA VAL A 454 -20.41 11.46 -18.12
C VAL A 454 -20.90 11.63 -16.69
N LYS A 455 -22.19 11.38 -16.43
CA LYS A 455 -22.76 11.47 -15.09
C LYS A 455 -22.08 10.52 -14.08
N ILE A 456 -21.71 9.30 -14.46
CA ILE A 456 -20.96 8.36 -13.60
C ILE A 456 -19.59 8.93 -13.19
N LEU A 457 -18.92 9.68 -14.07
CA LEU A 457 -17.63 10.30 -13.79
C LEU A 457 -17.75 11.69 -13.12
N THR A 458 -18.83 12.42 -13.36
CA THR A 458 -19.04 13.78 -12.86
C THR A 458 -19.94 13.89 -11.61
N ASP A 459 -20.72 12.85 -11.27
CA ASP A 459 -21.48 12.77 -10.00
C ASP A 459 -20.56 12.67 -8.76
N GLY A 460 -19.24 12.78 -8.95
CA GLY A 460 -18.23 12.92 -7.91
C GLY A 460 -17.34 14.17 -8.02
N ALA A 461 -17.71 15.16 -8.82
CA ALA A 461 -17.07 16.47 -8.77
C ALA A 461 -17.96 17.39 -7.94
N SER A 462 -17.53 17.75 -6.72
CA SER A 462 -18.14 18.85 -6.00
C SER A 462 -18.27 20.04 -6.96
N ALA A 463 -19.48 20.61 -7.06
CA ALA A 463 -19.77 21.77 -7.90
C ALA A 463 -18.89 23.00 -7.61
N ALA A 464 -18.01 22.92 -6.60
CA ALA A 464 -17.08 23.97 -6.18
C ALA A 464 -15.66 23.87 -6.78
N THR A 465 -15.25 22.76 -7.40
CA THR A 465 -13.89 22.62 -7.97
C THR A 465 -13.95 22.46 -9.50
N ALA A 466 -13.22 23.32 -10.22
CA ALA A 466 -13.10 23.23 -11.67
C ALA A 466 -12.58 21.84 -12.10
N THR A 467 -13.21 21.25 -13.10
CA THR A 467 -12.78 20.00 -13.74
C THR A 467 -12.62 20.24 -15.25
N ALA A 468 -11.77 19.44 -15.89
CA ALA A 468 -11.69 19.36 -17.34
C ALA A 468 -12.26 18.00 -17.79
N THR A 469 -13.18 18.01 -18.75
CA THR A 469 -13.90 16.80 -19.18
C THR A 469 -13.88 16.63 -20.69
N VAL A 470 -13.55 15.43 -21.14
CA VAL A 470 -13.59 15.05 -22.55
C VAL A 470 -14.46 13.80 -22.74
N ASN A 471 -15.20 13.77 -23.84
CA ASN A 471 -16.01 12.63 -24.26
C ASN A 471 -15.87 12.48 -25.78
N VAL A 472 -15.39 11.31 -26.22
CA VAL A 472 -15.28 10.95 -27.63
C VAL A 472 -15.95 9.62 -27.88
N ALA A 473 -16.67 9.56 -29.00
CA ALA A 473 -17.34 8.36 -29.49
C ALA A 473 -16.77 8.03 -30.87
N GLY A 474 -16.46 6.76 -31.10
CA GLY A 474 -16.05 6.22 -32.38
C GLY A 474 -17.06 6.54 -33.49
N GLY A 475 -16.60 6.60 -34.74
CA GLY A 475 -17.42 7.09 -35.84
C GLY A 475 -17.07 6.46 -37.18
N ALA A 476 -16.55 7.26 -38.11
CA ALA A 476 -16.22 6.77 -39.45
C ALA A 476 -15.05 5.77 -39.41
N LYS A 477 -15.09 4.81 -40.34
CA LYS A 477 -14.03 3.81 -40.52
C LYS A 477 -12.67 4.47 -40.68
N ASN A 478 -11.70 4.00 -39.89
CA ASN A 478 -10.30 4.41 -39.92
C ASN A 478 -10.12 5.93 -39.82
N ALA A 479 -10.99 6.61 -39.06
CA ALA A 479 -10.91 8.04 -38.82
C ALA A 479 -10.79 8.32 -37.32
N PRO A 480 -9.67 8.90 -36.84
CA PRO A 480 -9.50 9.18 -35.43
C PRO A 480 -10.39 10.36 -35.01
N ILE A 481 -11.09 10.18 -33.89
CA ILE A 481 -11.85 11.24 -33.22
C ILE A 481 -11.09 11.61 -31.96
N THR A 482 -11.01 12.91 -31.68
CA THR A 482 -10.23 13.46 -30.57
C THR A 482 -10.98 14.60 -29.90
N SER A 483 -10.90 14.67 -28.58
CA SER A 483 -11.36 15.82 -27.78
C SER A 483 -10.29 16.19 -26.77
N ILE A 484 -10.20 17.47 -26.45
CA ILE A 484 -9.27 18.02 -25.46
C ILE A 484 -10.00 19.06 -24.59
N ASP A 485 -9.67 19.10 -23.31
CA ASP A 485 -10.13 20.12 -22.37
C ASP A 485 -9.01 20.46 -21.37
N THR A 486 -9.09 21.62 -20.71
CA THR A 486 -7.99 22.15 -19.88
C THR A 486 -8.43 22.47 -18.45
N LEU A 487 -7.72 21.91 -17.48
CA LEU A 487 -7.85 22.18 -16.06
C LEU A 487 -6.88 23.28 -15.62
N GLN A 488 -7.38 24.28 -14.91
CA GLN A 488 -6.53 25.23 -14.18
C GLN A 488 -6.18 24.67 -12.81
N VAL A 489 -4.88 24.55 -12.52
CA VAL A 489 -4.35 23.99 -11.28
C VAL A 489 -3.67 25.10 -10.49
N PRO A 490 -4.20 25.47 -9.30
CA PRO A 490 -3.63 26.52 -8.48
C PRO A 490 -2.20 26.21 -8.00
N GLN A 491 -1.42 27.26 -7.77
CA GLN A 491 -0.11 27.19 -7.15
C GLN A 491 -0.16 26.40 -5.83
N GLY A 492 0.80 25.51 -5.62
CA GLY A 492 0.95 24.68 -4.41
C GLY A 492 0.17 23.37 -4.45
N THR A 493 -0.60 23.12 -5.51
CA THR A 493 -1.29 21.82 -5.70
C THR A 493 -0.26 20.71 -5.91
N LYS A 494 -0.33 19.67 -5.07
CA LYS A 494 0.62 18.55 -5.12
C LYS A 494 0.21 17.46 -6.11
N ALA A 495 -1.08 17.28 -6.32
CA ALA A 495 -1.57 16.28 -7.26
C ALA A 495 -2.95 16.64 -7.81
N VAL A 496 -3.23 16.11 -8.99
CA VAL A 496 -4.56 16.04 -9.60
C VAL A 496 -4.88 14.59 -9.92
N VAL A 497 -6.15 14.30 -10.17
CA VAL A 497 -6.65 12.96 -10.43
C VAL A 497 -7.29 12.91 -11.81
N LEU A 498 -6.82 12.00 -12.65
CA LEU A 498 -7.46 11.60 -13.89
C LEU A 498 -8.39 10.43 -13.60
N ARG A 499 -9.65 10.55 -14.01
CA ARG A 499 -10.62 9.45 -14.02
C ARG A 499 -11.07 9.21 -15.44
N TYR A 500 -11.08 7.97 -15.89
CA TYR A 500 -11.58 7.64 -17.23
C TYR A 500 -12.28 6.30 -17.28
N LEU A 501 -13.16 6.16 -18.26
CA LEU A 501 -13.89 4.94 -18.54
C LEU A 501 -13.95 4.76 -20.06
N VAL A 502 -13.82 3.52 -20.49
CA VAL A 502 -13.96 3.12 -21.88
C VAL A 502 -15.10 2.13 -21.98
N SER A 503 -15.96 2.27 -22.98
CA SER A 503 -17.02 1.31 -23.28
C SER A 503 -17.05 0.96 -24.76
N THR A 504 -17.40 -0.28 -25.08
CA THR A 504 -17.52 -0.73 -26.47
C THR A 504 -18.65 -1.74 -26.61
N ALA A 505 -19.39 -1.63 -27.71
CA ALA A 505 -20.41 -2.61 -28.07
C ALA A 505 -19.83 -3.86 -28.76
N GLU A 506 -18.51 -3.89 -28.99
CA GLU A 506 -17.81 -5.08 -29.51
C GLU A 506 -17.74 -6.21 -28.48
N TYR A 507 -17.75 -5.90 -27.18
CA TYR A 507 -17.68 -6.87 -26.10
C TYR A 507 -19.08 -7.40 -25.73
N PRO A 508 -19.25 -8.72 -25.46
CA PRO A 508 -18.23 -9.76 -25.47
C PRO A 508 -17.97 -10.40 -26.83
N ASP A 509 -18.93 -10.32 -27.77
CA ASP A 509 -18.99 -11.20 -28.94
C ASP A 509 -17.75 -11.08 -29.85
N TRP A 510 -17.37 -9.86 -30.24
CA TRP A 510 -16.26 -9.62 -31.19
C TRP A 510 -14.90 -9.64 -30.49
N VAL A 511 -14.85 -9.19 -29.24
CA VAL A 511 -13.63 -9.19 -28.42
C VAL A 511 -13.19 -10.62 -28.07
N MET A 512 -14.11 -11.48 -27.62
CA MET A 512 -13.78 -12.87 -27.28
C MET A 512 -13.39 -13.69 -28.51
N GLN A 513 -13.86 -13.30 -29.70
CA GLN A 513 -13.47 -13.90 -30.98
C GLN A 513 -12.16 -13.33 -31.54
N GLN A 514 -11.56 -12.33 -30.87
CA GLN A 514 -10.37 -11.62 -31.35
C GLN A 514 -10.58 -11.09 -32.78
N SER A 515 -11.69 -10.38 -32.97
CA SER A 515 -12.10 -9.79 -34.25
C SER A 515 -10.98 -8.97 -34.90
N ARG A 516 -10.89 -9.00 -36.23
CA ARG A 516 -9.99 -8.11 -36.97
C ARG A 516 -10.45 -6.64 -36.98
N TYR A 517 -11.74 -6.41 -36.77
CA TYR A 517 -12.29 -5.10 -36.49
C TYR A 517 -12.05 -4.88 -35.00
N ASN A 518 -10.98 -4.15 -34.70
CA ASN A 518 -10.39 -4.06 -33.38
C ASN A 518 -10.16 -2.58 -33.08
N ASP A 519 -11.21 -1.94 -32.61
CA ASP A 519 -11.23 -0.52 -32.32
C ASP A 519 -10.09 -0.10 -31.39
N THR A 520 -9.73 1.18 -31.46
CA THR A 520 -8.67 1.74 -30.63
C THR A 520 -9.18 2.90 -29.81
N TRP A 521 -8.55 3.11 -28.67
CA TRP A 521 -8.79 4.25 -27.81
C TRP A 521 -7.51 4.71 -27.12
N GLY A 522 -7.51 5.96 -26.65
CA GLY A 522 -6.46 6.49 -25.82
C GLY A 522 -6.91 7.64 -24.92
N VAL A 523 -6.17 7.83 -23.82
CA VAL A 523 -6.33 8.92 -22.85
C VAL A 523 -4.96 9.49 -22.52
N GLN A 524 -4.86 10.82 -22.48
CA GLN A 524 -3.61 11.54 -22.23
C GLN A 524 -3.81 12.72 -21.29
N VAL A 525 -2.77 13.05 -20.53
CA VAL A 525 -2.65 14.31 -19.79
C VAL A 525 -1.35 14.98 -20.19
N ARG A 526 -1.43 16.25 -20.57
CA ARG A 526 -0.28 17.06 -20.99
C ARG A 526 -0.16 18.34 -20.15
N ASP A 527 1.07 18.81 -19.95
CA ASP A 527 1.33 20.08 -19.30
C ASP A 527 1.05 21.29 -20.21
N THR A 528 1.31 22.51 -19.74
CA THR A 528 1.07 23.75 -20.50
C THR A 528 1.93 23.87 -21.77
N ASN A 529 3.09 23.23 -21.81
CA ASN A 529 3.99 23.25 -22.98
C ASN A 529 3.72 22.11 -23.96
N GLY A 530 2.81 21.19 -23.61
CA GLY A 530 2.47 20.01 -24.40
C GLY A 530 3.28 18.76 -24.05
N ALA A 531 4.10 18.80 -22.99
CA ALA A 531 4.84 17.63 -22.53
C ALA A 531 3.88 16.60 -21.92
N MET A 532 4.14 15.32 -22.15
CA MET A 532 3.28 14.22 -21.71
C MET A 532 3.48 13.94 -20.21
N LEU A 533 2.41 14.01 -19.44
CA LEU A 533 2.39 13.62 -18.01
C LEU A 533 1.78 12.23 -17.81
N PHE A 534 0.83 11.86 -18.67
CA PHE A 534 0.22 10.53 -18.70
C PHE A 534 -0.20 10.19 -20.13
N SER A 535 -0.04 8.93 -20.52
CA SER A 535 -0.54 8.42 -21.79
C SER A 535 -0.90 6.95 -21.66
N MET A 536 -2.11 6.59 -22.11
CA MET A 536 -2.52 5.22 -22.31
C MET A 536 -3.23 5.10 -23.65
N SER A 537 -2.84 4.11 -24.45
CA SER A 537 -3.52 3.72 -25.68
C SER A 537 -3.66 2.21 -25.71
N ARG A 538 -4.79 1.70 -26.19
CA ARG A 538 -5.07 0.27 -26.30
C ARG A 538 -5.90 -0.04 -27.54
N THR A 539 -5.84 -1.30 -27.93
CA THR A 539 -6.84 -1.91 -28.83
C THR A 539 -7.89 -2.62 -27.98
N VAL A 540 -9.14 -2.63 -28.42
CA VAL A 540 -10.26 -3.24 -27.68
C VAL A 540 -10.01 -4.73 -27.38
N ASN A 541 -9.44 -5.48 -28.32
CA ASN A 541 -9.10 -6.89 -28.14
C ASN A 541 -8.02 -7.13 -27.08
N SER A 542 -7.06 -6.21 -26.96
CA SER A 542 -5.95 -6.37 -26.01
C SER A 542 -6.41 -6.38 -24.55
N GLN A 543 -7.59 -5.84 -24.27
CA GLN A 543 -8.17 -5.72 -22.92
C GLN A 543 -8.85 -7.00 -22.43
N LEU A 544 -8.87 -8.06 -23.25
CA LEU A 544 -9.28 -9.39 -22.77
C LEU A 544 -8.27 -9.95 -21.75
N TYR A 545 -6.99 -9.61 -21.89
CA TYR A 545 -5.90 -10.10 -21.05
C TYR A 545 -5.01 -8.99 -20.46
N GLY A 546 -5.10 -7.77 -20.99
CA GLY A 546 -4.37 -6.60 -20.52
C GLY A 546 -5.26 -5.63 -19.75
N ALA A 547 -4.72 -5.00 -18.70
CA ALA A 547 -5.40 -3.93 -18.01
C ALA A 547 -5.46 -2.64 -18.88
N PRO A 548 -6.55 -1.86 -18.81
CA PRO A 548 -7.79 -2.14 -18.05
C PRO A 548 -8.69 -3.17 -18.74
N SER A 549 -9.17 -4.16 -17.99
CA SER A 549 -9.96 -5.27 -18.51
C SER A 549 -11.46 -4.99 -18.58
N TRP A 550 -12.15 -5.63 -19.52
CA TRP A 550 -13.60 -5.51 -19.66
C TRP A 550 -14.38 -6.10 -18.48
N THR A 551 -15.38 -5.37 -18.01
CA THR A 551 -16.45 -5.86 -17.14
C THR A 551 -17.48 -6.63 -17.97
N PRO A 552 -18.40 -7.39 -17.33
CA PRO A 552 -19.48 -8.07 -18.04
C PRO A 552 -20.42 -7.15 -18.83
N PHE A 553 -20.35 -5.83 -18.62
CA PHE A 553 -21.20 -4.83 -19.26
C PHE A 553 -20.56 -4.18 -20.51
N GLY A 554 -19.35 -4.58 -20.88
CA GLY A 554 -18.64 -4.00 -22.03
C GLY A 554 -18.02 -2.63 -21.74
N ASP A 555 -17.80 -2.31 -20.47
CA ASP A 555 -17.03 -1.16 -20.01
C ASP A 555 -15.80 -1.61 -19.21
N THR A 556 -14.89 -0.68 -18.88
CA THR A 556 -13.71 -0.95 -18.04
C THR A 556 -13.94 -0.71 -16.55
N GLY A 557 -15.14 -0.29 -16.15
CA GLY A 557 -15.32 0.49 -14.93
C GLY A 557 -14.54 1.82 -14.95
N VAL A 558 -14.61 2.55 -13.82
CA VAL A 558 -13.87 3.81 -13.65
C VAL A 558 -12.43 3.48 -13.25
N ILE A 559 -11.48 3.98 -14.04
CA ILE A 559 -10.05 3.88 -13.77
C ILE A 559 -9.58 5.22 -13.24
N GLN A 560 -8.71 5.20 -12.23
CA GLN A 560 -8.21 6.40 -11.59
C GLN A 560 -6.67 6.43 -11.58
N GLU A 561 -6.10 7.56 -12.01
CA GLU A 561 -4.67 7.80 -12.06
C GLU A 561 -4.32 9.10 -11.35
N LYS A 562 -3.34 9.06 -10.45
CA LYS A 562 -2.87 10.23 -9.72
C LYS A 562 -1.69 10.86 -10.46
N ILE A 563 -1.83 12.13 -10.83
CA ILE A 563 -0.80 12.89 -11.53
C ILE A 563 -0.12 13.83 -10.53
N ASP A 564 1.18 13.65 -10.29
CA ASP A 564 1.97 14.53 -9.42
C ASP A 564 2.22 15.88 -10.12
N THR A 565 1.79 16.96 -9.46
CA THR A 565 1.95 18.34 -9.93
C THR A 565 2.87 19.17 -9.04
N THR A 566 3.50 18.55 -8.04
CA THR A 566 4.28 19.24 -7.00
C THR A 566 5.36 20.15 -7.59
N ALA A 567 6.11 19.66 -8.58
CA ALA A 567 7.15 20.45 -9.25
C ALA A 567 6.56 21.50 -10.20
N LEU A 568 5.50 21.15 -10.93
CA LEU A 568 4.90 22.00 -11.96
C LEU A 568 4.17 23.20 -11.34
N ALA A 569 3.40 22.99 -10.28
CA ALA A 569 2.59 24.02 -9.62
C ALA A 569 3.32 24.72 -8.46
N ALA A 570 4.64 24.57 -8.32
CA ALA A 570 5.37 25.10 -7.17
C ALA A 570 5.37 26.63 -7.09
N THR A 571 5.51 27.31 -8.23
CA THR A 571 5.80 28.76 -8.30
C THR A 571 4.70 29.61 -8.89
N ALA A 572 3.72 29.00 -9.58
CA ALA A 572 2.58 29.68 -10.18
C ALA A 572 1.44 28.67 -10.44
N ASP A 573 0.26 29.20 -10.76
CA ASP A 573 -0.83 28.42 -11.34
C ASP A 573 -0.38 27.82 -12.68
N ILE A 574 -0.81 26.59 -12.97
CA ILE A 574 -0.50 25.89 -14.23
C ILE A 574 -1.78 25.44 -14.94
N SER A 575 -1.67 25.14 -16.23
CA SER A 575 -2.75 24.53 -17.02
C SER A 575 -2.37 23.11 -17.43
N LEU A 576 -3.23 22.15 -17.15
CA LEU A 576 -3.09 20.76 -17.60
C LEU A 576 -4.20 20.42 -18.58
N SER A 577 -3.87 19.76 -19.70
CA SER A 577 -4.86 19.37 -20.70
C SER A 577 -5.12 17.87 -20.65
N VAL A 578 -6.38 17.46 -20.59
CA VAL A 578 -6.81 16.07 -20.75
C VAL A 578 -7.29 15.86 -22.18
N MET A 579 -6.89 14.75 -22.80
CA MET A 579 -7.26 14.40 -24.16
C MET A 579 -7.74 12.95 -24.21
N ALA A 580 -8.78 12.69 -24.99
CA ALA A 580 -9.26 11.36 -25.29
C ALA A 580 -9.34 11.15 -26.80
N THR A 581 -9.03 9.93 -27.25
CA THR A 581 -9.06 9.53 -28.66
C THR A 581 -9.76 8.20 -28.83
N THR A 582 -10.42 8.01 -29.98
CA THR A 582 -10.94 6.72 -30.40
C THR A 582 -10.97 6.61 -31.93
N THR A 583 -10.82 5.40 -32.46
CA THR A 583 -10.89 5.11 -33.90
C THR A 583 -11.59 3.78 -34.12
N ASN A 584 -12.61 3.76 -34.99
CA ASN A 584 -13.19 2.51 -35.45
C ASN A 584 -12.29 1.86 -36.49
N ILE A 585 -11.84 0.63 -36.25
CA ILE A 585 -10.84 -0.03 -37.08
C ILE A 585 -11.51 -1.01 -38.05
N GLY A 586 -11.30 -0.79 -39.34
CA GLY A 586 -11.74 -1.71 -40.38
C GLY A 586 -13.23 -1.61 -40.74
N ASP A 587 -14.07 -1.01 -39.89
CA ASP A 587 -15.47 -0.66 -40.16
C ASP A 587 -15.92 0.62 -39.39
N ALA A 588 -17.22 0.92 -39.42
CA ALA A 588 -17.84 2.08 -38.74
C ALA A 588 -18.98 1.67 -37.78
N ALA A 589 -19.04 0.38 -37.41
CA ALA A 589 -20.04 -0.18 -36.52
C ALA A 589 -19.53 -0.21 -35.08
N LEU A 590 -20.43 -0.45 -34.12
CA LEU A 590 -20.12 -0.72 -32.70
C LEU A 590 -19.08 0.25 -32.09
N PRO A 591 -19.34 1.56 -32.12
CA PRO A 591 -18.34 2.55 -31.72
C PRO A 591 -17.85 2.33 -30.30
N THR A 592 -16.56 2.57 -30.12
CA THR A 592 -15.93 2.65 -28.81
C THR A 592 -16.05 4.07 -28.27
N ASP A 593 -16.48 4.21 -27.02
CA ASP A 593 -16.62 5.48 -26.32
C ASP A 593 -15.54 5.62 -25.25
N VAL A 594 -15.02 6.84 -25.09
CA VAL A 594 -14.04 7.19 -24.05
C VAL A 594 -14.49 8.47 -23.37
N VAL A 595 -14.62 8.41 -22.04
CA VAL A 595 -14.87 9.58 -21.22
C VAL A 595 -13.74 9.73 -20.23
N ALA A 596 -13.19 10.94 -20.11
CA ALA A 596 -12.13 11.24 -19.15
C ALA A 596 -12.37 12.59 -18.46
N VAL A 597 -12.10 12.64 -17.15
CA VAL A 597 -12.24 13.80 -16.28
C VAL A 597 -10.94 14.01 -15.53
N LEU A 598 -10.38 15.21 -15.60
CA LEU A 598 -9.22 15.64 -14.81
C LEU A 598 -9.68 16.65 -13.77
N GLY A 599 -9.37 16.40 -12.49
CA GLY A 599 -9.83 17.25 -11.38
C GLY A 599 -8.96 17.17 -10.14
N ALA A 600 -9.37 17.88 -9.09
CA ALA A 600 -8.68 17.85 -7.80
C ALA A 600 -8.78 16.46 -7.14
N GLU A 601 -7.79 16.15 -6.29
CA GLU A 601 -7.86 14.98 -5.42
C GLU A 601 -9.06 15.10 -4.46
N PRO A 602 -9.92 14.07 -4.33
CA PRO A 602 -11.02 14.10 -3.37
C PRO A 602 -10.47 14.23 -1.95
N THR A 603 -11.01 15.15 -1.16
CA THR A 603 -10.55 15.41 0.22
C THR A 603 -11.71 15.41 1.21
N ILE A 604 -11.50 14.79 2.38
CA ILE A 604 -12.43 14.90 3.52
C ILE A 604 -11.90 15.97 4.45
N THR A 605 -12.75 16.89 4.90
CA THR A 605 -12.37 17.91 5.88
C THR A 605 -13.24 17.80 7.12
N ILE A 606 -12.63 17.71 8.30
CA ILE A 606 -13.33 17.89 9.59
C ILE A 606 -13.40 19.40 9.87
N ASN A 607 -14.55 19.99 9.61
CA ASN A 607 -14.80 21.42 9.73
C ASN A 607 -14.80 21.85 11.19
N ARG A 608 -15.45 21.07 12.05
CA ARG A 608 -15.64 21.41 13.46
C ARG A 608 -15.76 20.17 14.34
N VAL A 609 -15.24 20.29 15.56
CA VAL A 609 -15.34 19.28 16.62
C VAL A 609 -16.02 19.93 17.82
N THR A 610 -17.20 19.43 18.20
CA THR A 610 -18.00 19.99 19.30
C THR A 610 -18.19 18.96 20.41
N ARG A 611 -17.79 19.32 21.64
CA ARG A 611 -18.00 18.46 22.82
C ARG A 611 -19.47 18.37 23.19
N ASP A 612 -19.89 17.22 23.71
CA ASP A 612 -21.21 17.06 24.33
C ASP A 612 -21.35 17.84 25.66
N VAL A 613 -22.55 17.82 26.23
CA VAL A 613 -22.89 18.49 27.49
C VAL A 613 -23.35 17.47 28.52
N VAL A 614 -22.78 17.53 29.72
CA VAL A 614 -23.17 16.69 30.86
C VAL A 614 -24.56 17.10 31.34
N THR A 615 -25.59 16.37 30.91
CA THR A 615 -27.00 16.64 31.22
C THR A 615 -27.54 15.60 32.20
N PRO A 616 -28.34 15.95 33.24
CA PRO A 616 -28.71 17.27 33.74
C PRO A 616 -28.02 17.52 35.09
N THR A 617 -26.79 18.05 35.08
CA THR A 617 -26.11 18.34 36.34
C THR A 617 -25.33 19.65 36.25
N VAL A 618 -25.10 20.32 37.39
CA VAL A 618 -24.25 21.53 37.50
C VAL A 618 -22.75 21.23 37.18
N GLY A 619 -22.46 20.04 36.64
CA GLY A 619 -21.13 19.54 36.36
C GLY A 619 -20.44 20.24 35.18
N ALA A 620 -19.11 20.26 35.22
CA ALA A 620 -18.28 20.88 34.21
C ALA A 620 -18.12 19.97 32.97
N SER A 621 -18.72 20.36 31.84
CA SER A 621 -18.69 19.55 30.61
C SER A 621 -17.32 19.46 29.93
N ASP A 622 -16.33 20.21 30.41
CA ASP A 622 -14.95 20.18 29.94
C ASP A 622 -14.06 19.15 30.67
N ARG A 623 -14.66 18.29 31.51
CA ARG A 623 -13.95 17.25 32.28
C ARG A 623 -14.25 15.85 31.77
N TYR A 624 -13.21 15.03 31.63
CA TYR A 624 -13.30 13.65 31.17
C TYR A 624 -12.54 12.71 32.10
N SER A 625 -13.24 11.70 32.63
CA SER A 625 -12.68 10.64 33.45
C SER A 625 -11.93 9.62 32.60
N VAL A 626 -10.64 9.40 32.91
CA VAL A 626 -9.80 8.37 32.30
C VAL A 626 -9.59 7.26 33.33
N PRO A 627 -10.21 6.07 33.15
CA PRO A 627 -10.10 4.97 34.09
C PRO A 627 -8.66 4.44 34.21
N PRO A 628 -8.32 3.77 35.32
CA PRO A 628 -7.11 2.98 35.44
C PRO A 628 -6.99 1.93 34.33
N ALA A 629 -5.75 1.51 34.07
CA ALA A 629 -5.49 0.44 33.12
C ALA A 629 -6.30 -0.83 33.49
N GLY A 630 -7.07 -1.35 32.54
CA GLY A 630 -7.97 -2.49 32.74
C GLY A 630 -9.41 -2.15 33.13
N GLU A 631 -9.73 -0.88 33.36
CA GLU A 631 -11.08 -0.42 33.72
C GLU A 631 -11.78 0.33 32.58
N SER A 632 -13.10 0.50 32.69
CA SER A 632 -13.97 1.14 31.68
C SER A 632 -14.83 2.23 32.32
N ASN A 633 -15.37 3.13 31.50
CA ASN A 633 -16.26 4.17 32.00
C ASN A 633 -17.68 3.61 32.24
N THR A 634 -18.37 4.10 33.27
CA THR A 634 -19.80 3.78 33.48
C THR A 634 -20.68 4.68 32.62
N PHE A 635 -20.31 5.95 32.50
CA PHE A 635 -21.02 6.93 31.67
C PHE A 635 -20.23 7.31 30.44
N GLN A 636 -20.91 7.40 29.31
CA GLN A 636 -20.26 7.67 28.04
C GLN A 636 -20.29 9.16 27.70
N ARG A 637 -19.23 9.65 27.05
CA ARG A 637 -19.10 11.01 26.53
C ARG A 637 -18.75 10.99 25.06
N SER A 638 -19.17 12.01 24.34
CA SER A 638 -19.06 12.07 22.89
C SER A 638 -18.65 13.44 22.35
N PHE A 639 -18.21 13.44 21.10
CA PHE A 639 -18.01 14.62 20.28
C PHE A 639 -18.84 14.51 19.00
N ASP A 640 -19.39 15.64 18.56
CA ASP A 640 -19.99 15.79 17.25
C ASP A 640 -18.94 16.37 16.29
N LEU A 641 -18.69 15.65 15.19
CA LEU A 641 -17.80 16.01 14.10
C LEU A 641 -18.66 16.52 12.94
N GLU A 642 -18.52 17.81 12.62
CA GLU A 642 -19.05 18.40 11.40
C GLU A 642 -17.98 18.27 10.32
N PHE A 643 -18.32 17.66 9.18
CA PHE A 643 -17.37 17.39 8.11
C PHE A 643 -17.96 17.71 6.73
N SER A 644 -17.08 17.91 5.77
CA SER A 644 -17.40 18.01 4.35
C SER A 644 -16.60 16.99 3.57
N LYS A 645 -17.26 16.37 2.59
CA LYS A 645 -16.69 15.37 1.70
C LYS A 645 -17.30 15.53 0.31
N PRO A 646 -16.64 15.04 -0.75
CA PRO A 646 -17.27 14.82 -2.04
C PRO A 646 -18.45 13.83 -1.93
N ASP A 647 -19.42 13.93 -2.83
CA ASP A 647 -20.63 13.10 -2.79
C ASP A 647 -20.30 11.62 -2.99
N GLU A 648 -19.31 11.33 -3.83
CA GLU A 648 -18.82 9.98 -4.15
C GLU A 648 -18.00 9.33 -3.02
N VAL A 649 -17.54 10.10 -2.03
CA VAL A 649 -16.79 9.55 -0.90
C VAL A 649 -17.78 9.04 0.14
N GLU A 650 -17.77 7.75 0.44
CA GLU A 650 -18.46 7.21 1.61
C GLU A 650 -17.51 7.19 2.80
N ILE A 651 -17.88 7.74 3.96
CA ILE A 651 -17.07 7.60 5.17
C ILE A 651 -17.18 6.16 5.67
N THR A 652 -16.05 5.48 5.77
CA THR A 652 -16.01 4.05 6.12
C THR A 652 -15.43 3.80 7.51
N LYS A 653 -14.62 4.73 8.04
CA LYS A 653 -13.97 4.57 9.35
C LYS A 653 -13.75 5.91 10.05
N VAL A 654 -13.77 5.86 11.37
CA VAL A 654 -13.40 6.95 12.26
C VAL A 654 -12.36 6.46 13.25
N THR A 655 -11.30 7.25 13.41
CA THR A 655 -10.29 7.04 14.45
C THR A 655 -10.30 8.23 15.39
N ALA A 656 -10.28 7.96 16.70
CA ALA A 656 -10.19 8.95 17.75
C ALA A 656 -9.08 8.57 18.73
N GLU A 657 -8.13 9.46 18.91
CA GLU A 657 -6.98 9.29 19.80
C GLU A 657 -7.11 10.22 21.00
N LEU A 658 -6.93 9.70 22.22
CA LEU A 658 -6.75 10.49 23.42
C LEU A 658 -5.31 10.99 23.48
N VAL A 659 -5.12 12.30 23.51
CA VAL A 659 -3.80 12.94 23.43
C VAL A 659 -3.58 13.84 24.64
N SER A 660 -2.38 13.78 25.22
CA SER A 660 -1.98 14.68 26.30
C SER A 660 -1.69 16.10 25.79
N GLN A 661 -1.65 17.08 26.70
CA GLN A 661 -1.24 18.45 26.36
C GLN A 661 0.14 18.52 25.69
N ALA A 662 1.05 17.60 25.98
CA ALA A 662 2.38 17.53 25.37
C ALA A 662 2.36 16.96 23.94
N GLY A 663 1.19 16.59 23.41
CA GLY A 663 1.01 16.00 22.08
C GLY A 663 1.26 14.49 22.02
N ALA A 664 1.55 13.84 23.15
CA ALA A 664 1.72 12.39 23.20
C ALA A 664 0.36 11.69 23.15
N VAL A 665 0.18 10.79 22.19
CA VAL A 665 -0.99 9.89 22.12
C VAL A 665 -0.94 8.95 23.33
N LEU A 666 -1.92 9.08 24.22
CA LEU A 666 -2.05 8.24 25.40
C LEU A 666 -2.71 6.90 25.05
N GLN A 667 -3.73 6.92 24.19
CA GLN A 667 -4.41 5.73 23.69
C GLN A 667 -5.30 6.06 22.48
N THR A 668 -5.36 5.18 21.49
CA THR A 668 -6.41 5.18 20.47
C THR A 668 -7.70 4.65 21.09
N VAL A 669 -8.67 5.54 21.36
CA VAL A 669 -9.91 5.18 22.03
C VAL A 669 -10.95 4.62 21.05
N VAL A 670 -10.99 5.13 19.82
CA VAL A 670 -11.77 4.59 18.70
C VAL A 670 -10.78 4.26 17.59
N ASN A 671 -10.75 3.00 17.15
CA ASN A 671 -9.77 2.51 16.18
C ASN A 671 -10.46 2.05 14.91
N ASP A 672 -10.39 2.85 13.86
CA ASP A 672 -10.88 2.54 12.51
C ASP A 672 -12.33 2.00 12.50
N GLU A 673 -13.19 2.60 13.33
CA GLU A 673 -14.55 2.10 13.54
C GLU A 673 -15.52 2.67 12.51
N ALA A 674 -16.36 1.82 11.93
CA ALA A 674 -17.28 2.21 10.88
C ALA A 674 -18.46 3.05 11.40
N PRO A 675 -19.01 3.98 10.60
CA PRO A 675 -20.27 4.63 10.92
C PRO A 675 -21.44 3.63 11.06
N GLY A 676 -22.38 3.96 11.93
CA GLY A 676 -23.56 3.13 12.22
C GLY A 676 -23.38 2.19 13.42
N THR A 677 -22.22 2.19 14.07
CA THR A 677 -22.03 1.49 15.34
C THR A 677 -22.58 2.31 16.51
N PRO A 678 -22.79 1.70 17.70
CA PRO A 678 -23.13 2.45 18.90
C PRO A 678 -22.12 3.55 19.25
N ARG A 679 -20.85 3.37 18.87
CA ARG A 679 -19.74 4.28 19.16
C ARG A 679 -19.58 5.39 18.12
N VAL A 680 -19.85 5.10 16.86
CA VAL A 680 -19.77 6.03 15.74
C VAL A 680 -21.13 6.12 15.06
N GLN A 681 -21.91 7.12 15.44
CA GLN A 681 -23.28 7.31 14.96
C GLN A 681 -23.31 8.36 13.86
N GLN A 682 -23.83 8.00 12.69
CA GLN A 682 -24.16 8.97 11.64
C GLN A 682 -25.42 9.74 12.07
N ILE A 683 -25.30 11.06 12.28
CA ILE A 683 -26.43 11.90 12.67
C ILE A 683 -27.15 12.41 11.41
N ASP A 684 -26.38 12.90 10.45
CA ASP A 684 -26.83 13.32 9.12
C ASP A 684 -25.67 13.18 8.11
N GLU A 685 -25.85 13.64 6.87
CA GLU A 685 -24.85 13.54 5.79
C GLU A 685 -23.54 14.27 6.08
N THR A 686 -23.55 15.24 7.01
CA THR A 686 -22.42 16.13 7.33
C THR A 686 -21.98 16.07 8.79
N THR A 687 -22.68 15.30 9.63
CA THR A 687 -22.44 15.24 11.07
C THR A 687 -22.37 13.80 11.57
N MET A 688 -21.30 13.48 12.30
CA MET A 688 -21.13 12.22 13.03
C MET A 688 -20.95 12.47 14.52
N ARG A 689 -21.50 11.57 15.34
CA ARG A 689 -21.27 11.53 16.78
C ARG A 689 -20.33 10.39 17.13
N VAL A 690 -19.25 10.71 17.84
CA VAL A 690 -18.20 9.76 18.22
C VAL A 690 -18.12 9.67 19.74
N VAL A 691 -18.37 8.50 20.30
CA VAL A 691 -18.21 8.20 21.73
C VAL A 691 -16.73 7.91 22.01
N VAL A 692 -16.10 8.79 22.80
CA VAL A 692 -14.64 8.80 23.00
C VAL A 692 -14.20 8.24 24.36
N THR A 693 -15.16 7.83 25.18
CA THR A 693 -14.95 7.16 26.45
C THR A 693 -14.81 5.66 26.27
N PHE A 694 -14.32 4.97 27.29
CA PHE A 694 -14.03 3.54 27.26
C PHE A 694 -15.32 2.71 27.38
N ASP A 695 -16.10 2.64 26.30
CA ASP A 695 -17.30 1.81 26.15
C ASP A 695 -16.95 0.50 25.44
N GLY A 696 -17.26 -0.65 26.05
CA GLY A 696 -16.95 -1.97 25.48
C GLY A 696 -15.46 -2.35 25.39
N GLY A 697 -14.55 -1.46 25.78
CA GLY A 697 -13.10 -1.68 25.91
C GLY A 697 -12.55 -1.08 27.21
N THR A 698 -11.30 -1.36 27.54
CA THR A 698 -10.64 -0.88 28.76
C THR A 698 -9.57 0.17 28.47
N SER A 699 -9.37 1.07 29.42
CA SER A 699 -8.21 1.96 29.41
C SER A 699 -6.92 1.14 29.48
N THR A 700 -5.92 1.53 28.71
CA THR A 700 -4.53 1.06 28.83
C THR A 700 -3.61 2.18 29.30
N VAL A 701 -4.18 3.35 29.63
CA VAL A 701 -3.41 4.52 30.04
C VAL A 701 -2.78 4.24 31.41
N PRO A 702 -1.45 4.38 31.55
CA PRO A 702 -0.79 4.28 32.86
C PRO A 702 -1.14 5.51 33.70
N SER A 703 -2.22 5.41 34.50
CA SER A 703 -2.79 6.52 35.28
C SER A 703 -2.23 6.67 36.70
N THR A 704 -1.18 5.92 37.06
CA THR A 704 -0.61 5.85 38.41
C THR A 704 0.91 6.07 38.36
N PRO A 705 1.41 7.31 38.53
CA PRO A 705 0.66 8.55 38.69
C PRO A 705 0.00 9.02 37.38
N PRO A 706 -0.96 9.97 37.44
CA PRO A 706 -1.56 10.56 36.26
C PRO A 706 -0.53 11.14 35.27
N PRO A 707 -0.66 10.89 33.96
CA PRO A 707 0.29 11.36 32.97
C PRO A 707 0.04 12.80 32.50
N ALA A 708 -1.15 13.38 32.72
CA ALA A 708 -1.48 14.74 32.30
C ALA A 708 -2.72 15.31 33.01
N ASP A 709 -2.74 16.62 33.29
CA ASP A 709 -3.93 17.37 33.72
C ASP A 709 -4.87 17.70 32.55
N ARG A 710 -4.28 18.00 31.39
CA ARG A 710 -5.01 18.42 30.17
C ARG A 710 -4.88 17.41 29.06
N ILE A 711 -6.00 17.21 28.37
CA ILE A 711 -6.15 16.27 27.26
C ILE A 711 -6.99 16.88 26.14
N HIS A 712 -6.85 16.33 24.94
CA HIS A 712 -7.77 16.55 23.83
C HIS A 712 -7.93 15.24 23.07
N TYR A 713 -8.92 15.18 22.18
CA TYR A 713 -9.11 14.07 21.28
C TYR A 713 -8.75 14.48 19.86
N ARG A 714 -7.96 13.65 19.17
CA ARG A 714 -7.61 13.84 17.76
C ARG A 714 -8.45 12.91 16.91
N PHE A 715 -9.12 13.46 15.91
CA PHE A 715 -10.01 12.72 15.02
C PHE A 715 -9.46 12.64 13.61
N THR A 716 -9.62 11.47 13.00
CA THR A 716 -9.35 11.23 11.58
C THR A 716 -10.53 10.50 10.97
N LEU A 717 -11.08 11.02 9.88
CA LEU A 717 -12.09 10.35 9.07
C LEU A 717 -11.40 9.65 7.89
N THR A 718 -11.76 8.40 7.64
CA THR A 718 -11.39 7.68 6.42
C THR A 718 -12.65 7.37 5.63
N GLY A 719 -12.64 7.72 4.35
CA GLY A 719 -13.67 7.37 3.40
C GLY A 719 -13.12 6.62 2.20
N ARG A 720 -14.00 6.23 1.28
CA ARG A 720 -13.66 5.53 0.05
C ARG A 720 -14.47 6.06 -1.11
N THR A 721 -13.84 6.20 -2.27
CA THR A 721 -14.52 6.50 -3.56
C THR A 721 -14.90 5.23 -4.31
N ASP A 722 -14.16 4.15 -4.06
CA ASP A 722 -14.38 2.80 -4.59
C ASP A 722 -13.76 1.80 -3.58
N PRO A 723 -13.98 0.48 -3.72
CA PRO A 723 -13.48 -0.52 -2.76
C PRO A 723 -11.96 -0.52 -2.53
N SER A 724 -11.17 0.01 -3.47
CA SER A 724 -9.70 0.02 -3.47
C SER A 724 -9.06 1.35 -3.07
N THR A 725 -9.80 2.47 -3.14
CA THR A 725 -9.24 3.81 -2.92
C THR A 725 -9.71 4.42 -1.61
N GLU A 726 -8.80 4.59 -0.64
CA GLU A 726 -9.05 5.32 0.61
C GLU A 726 -8.75 6.82 0.47
N VAL A 727 -9.65 7.65 1.01
CA VAL A 727 -9.47 9.08 1.19
C VAL A 727 -9.46 9.36 2.69
N LYS A 728 -8.50 10.14 3.18
CA LYS A 728 -8.39 10.48 4.61
C LYS A 728 -8.51 11.97 4.82
N SER A 729 -9.12 12.36 5.93
CA SER A 729 -9.02 13.73 6.41
C SER A 729 -7.66 13.98 7.05
N GLU A 730 -7.21 15.24 7.03
CA GLU A 730 -6.18 15.67 7.97
C GLU A 730 -6.68 15.49 9.42
N PRO A 731 -5.80 15.15 10.37
CA PRO A 731 -6.20 15.01 11.77
C PRO A 731 -6.72 16.34 12.33
N LYS A 732 -7.81 16.27 13.10
CA LYS A 732 -8.40 17.44 13.75
C LYS A 732 -8.50 17.24 15.26
N ASP A 733 -7.86 18.13 16.01
CA ASP A 733 -7.92 18.12 17.46
C ASP A 733 -9.21 18.79 17.97
N SER A 734 -9.78 18.20 19.02
CA SER A 734 -10.88 18.79 19.79
C SER A 734 -10.39 20.01 20.58
N PRO A 735 -11.31 20.86 21.08
CA PRO A 735 -10.99 21.79 22.14
C PRO A 735 -10.35 21.06 23.35
N GLU A 736 -9.42 21.72 24.03
CA GLU A 736 -8.83 21.18 25.26
C GLU A 736 -9.91 20.87 26.31
N SER A 737 -9.64 19.81 27.06
CA SER A 737 -10.42 19.32 28.20
C SER A 737 -9.46 18.98 29.34
N PHE A 738 -10.00 18.80 30.54
CA PHE A 738 -9.19 18.34 31.68
C PHE A 738 -9.51 16.89 32.00
N ALA A 739 -8.47 16.14 32.32
CA ALA A 739 -8.58 14.75 32.73
C ALA A 739 -8.93 14.67 34.22
N LEU A 740 -9.81 13.72 34.55
CA LEU A 740 -10.04 13.27 35.91
C LEU A 740 -9.54 11.82 36.03
N TRP A 741 -8.77 11.58 37.07
CA TRP A 741 -8.08 10.32 37.33
C TRP A 741 -8.62 9.70 38.62
N HIS A 742 -8.56 8.38 38.76
CA HIS A 742 -8.86 7.78 40.07
C HIS A 742 -7.85 8.26 41.11
N MET A 743 -8.33 8.66 42.29
CA MET A 743 -7.47 9.03 43.41
C MET A 743 -6.46 7.92 43.77
N PRO A 744 -5.33 8.25 44.44
CA PRO A 744 -4.35 7.23 44.83
C PRO A 744 -4.99 6.15 45.72
N GLY A 745 -4.58 4.89 45.53
CA GLY A 745 -5.05 3.79 46.38
C GLY A 745 -4.61 3.94 47.85
N GLY A 746 -5.24 3.18 48.75
CA GLY A 746 -4.83 3.08 50.17
C GLY A 746 -5.50 4.03 51.15
N PHE A 747 -6.50 4.81 50.72
CA PHE A 747 -7.34 5.59 51.63
C PHE A 747 -8.52 4.77 52.16
N ALA A 748 -8.85 4.97 53.44
CA ALA A 748 -10.11 4.49 53.98
C ALA A 748 -11.28 5.23 53.32
N ARG A 749 -12.42 4.56 53.18
CA ARG A 749 -13.66 5.13 52.62
C ARG A 749 -14.78 5.06 53.65
N TYR A 750 -15.70 6.02 53.63
CA TYR A 750 -16.90 6.03 54.46
C TYR A 750 -18.03 6.74 53.70
N GLY A 751 -19.29 6.29 53.82
CA GLY A 751 -20.42 6.85 53.05
C GLY A 751 -20.86 5.94 51.90
N ALA A 752 -22.01 6.24 51.29
CA ALA A 752 -22.49 5.53 50.11
C ALA A 752 -21.63 5.90 48.88
N ARG A 753 -21.60 5.05 47.84
CA ARG A 753 -20.86 5.33 46.61
C ARG A 753 -21.81 5.72 45.49
N ASP A 754 -21.45 6.73 44.72
CA ASP A 754 -22.21 7.12 43.54
C ASP A 754 -22.01 6.14 42.37
N PRO A 755 -23.04 5.96 41.50
CA PRO A 755 -22.86 5.30 40.22
C PRO A 755 -21.73 5.97 39.42
N GLY A 756 -20.84 5.17 38.80
CA GLY A 756 -19.63 5.67 38.15
C GLY A 756 -18.50 6.07 39.11
N GLY A 757 -18.76 6.02 40.42
CA GLY A 757 -17.80 6.39 41.45
C GLY A 757 -17.68 7.90 41.68
N ASP A 758 -17.03 8.23 42.77
CA ASP A 758 -16.89 9.56 43.39
C ASP A 758 -15.41 9.90 43.68
N THR A 759 -14.48 9.09 43.16
CA THR A 759 -13.03 9.18 43.41
C THR A 759 -12.25 9.89 42.32
N TRP A 760 -12.93 10.63 41.43
CA TRP A 760 -12.33 11.22 40.27
C TRP A 760 -11.62 12.53 40.64
N ALA A 761 -10.30 12.54 40.63
CA ALA A 761 -9.43 13.64 41.04
C ALA A 761 -8.77 14.30 39.83
N ALA A 762 -8.61 15.62 39.87
CA ALA A 762 -7.64 16.29 39.01
C ALA A 762 -6.23 15.79 39.32
N GLU A 763 -5.28 15.92 38.38
CA GLU A 763 -3.88 15.49 38.58
C GLU A 763 -3.27 16.14 39.84
N SER A 764 -3.55 17.43 40.06
CA SER A 764 -3.09 18.17 41.23
C SER A 764 -3.60 17.59 42.55
N THR A 765 -4.86 17.15 42.58
CA THR A 765 -5.50 16.56 43.76
C THR A 765 -5.01 15.15 44.01
N TYR A 766 -4.82 14.36 42.96
CA TYR A 766 -4.14 13.06 43.07
C TYR A 766 -2.78 13.21 43.74
N THR A 767 -1.95 14.11 43.21
CA THR A 767 -0.58 14.34 43.68
C THR A 767 -0.56 14.85 45.12
N TRP A 768 -1.49 15.76 45.45
CA TRP A 768 -1.62 16.27 46.81
C TRP A 768 -2.03 15.18 47.80
N LEU A 769 -3.01 14.35 47.46
CA LEU A 769 -3.44 13.23 48.30
C LEU A 769 -2.29 12.25 48.55
N ASP A 770 -1.54 11.88 47.51
CA ASP A 770 -0.43 10.93 47.64
C ASP A 770 0.67 11.45 48.57
N THR A 771 0.96 12.76 48.50
CA THR A 771 1.99 13.41 49.32
C THR A 771 1.51 13.69 50.76
N HIS A 772 0.21 13.91 50.97
CA HIS A 772 -0.36 14.34 52.26
C HIS A 772 -1.25 13.30 52.93
N ARG A 773 -1.00 12.01 52.67
CA ARG A 773 -1.77 10.88 53.24
C ARG A 773 -2.01 11.00 54.74
N ALA A 774 -1.02 11.48 55.49
CA ALA A 774 -1.11 11.63 56.94
C ALA A 774 -2.13 12.71 57.38
N LEU A 775 -2.51 13.64 56.51
CA LEU A 775 -3.50 14.69 56.77
C LEU A 775 -4.94 14.25 56.52
N ILE A 776 -5.14 13.11 55.85
CA ILE A 776 -6.44 12.63 55.41
C ILE A 776 -6.93 11.52 56.33
N THR A 777 -8.24 11.52 56.59
CA THR A 777 -8.94 10.47 57.34
C THR A 777 -9.53 9.45 56.36
N ALA A 778 -10.79 9.04 56.53
CA ALA A 778 -11.53 8.36 55.47
C ALA A 778 -12.09 9.40 54.49
N ILE A 779 -12.02 9.14 53.19
CA ILE A 779 -12.56 9.98 52.11
C ILE A 779 -13.99 9.54 51.79
N ASP A 780 -14.90 10.50 51.66
CA ASP A 780 -16.21 10.30 51.05
C ASP A 780 -16.08 10.60 49.56
N ASP A 781 -16.11 11.87 49.19
CA ASP A 781 -16.34 12.32 47.82
C ASP A 781 -15.24 13.23 47.29
N ILE A 782 -14.93 13.11 45.99
CA ILE A 782 -14.01 14.00 45.26
C ILE A 782 -14.69 14.61 44.04
N SER A 783 -15.12 13.79 43.10
CA SER A 783 -15.94 14.18 41.94
C SER A 783 -16.60 12.94 41.40
N GLY A 784 -17.81 13.10 40.87
CA GLY A 784 -18.43 12.08 40.03
C GLY A 784 -17.65 11.88 38.72
N GLU A 785 -17.86 10.72 38.10
CA GLU A 785 -17.30 10.41 36.78
C GLU A 785 -17.68 11.49 35.77
N HIS A 786 -16.73 11.98 34.99
CA HIS A 786 -16.89 13.09 34.04
C HIS A 786 -17.47 14.37 34.68
N ALA A 787 -17.13 14.65 35.93
CA ALA A 787 -17.66 15.78 36.71
C ALA A 787 -19.18 15.78 36.89
N ARG A 788 -19.82 14.61 36.83
CA ARG A 788 -21.24 14.49 37.12
C ARG A 788 -21.54 14.90 38.57
N ASN A 789 -22.66 15.57 38.77
CA ASN A 789 -23.13 15.91 40.11
C ASN A 789 -23.51 14.65 40.89
N ILE A 790 -22.93 14.53 42.08
CA ILE A 790 -23.09 13.43 43.04
C ILE A 790 -23.98 13.80 44.24
N GLY A 791 -24.73 14.92 44.15
CA GLY A 791 -25.74 15.31 45.14
C GLY A 791 -25.58 16.71 45.74
N HIS A 792 -24.56 17.47 45.35
CA HIS A 792 -24.31 18.84 45.82
C HIS A 792 -23.65 19.72 44.74
N GLN A 793 -23.73 21.04 44.91
CA GLN A 793 -23.34 22.04 43.89
C GLN A 793 -21.82 22.15 43.66
N GLU A 794 -21.02 21.52 44.50
CA GLU A 794 -19.55 21.47 44.45
C GLU A 794 -19.13 20.04 44.06
N HIS A 795 -17.84 19.80 43.81
CA HIS A 795 -17.20 18.57 43.34
C HIS A 795 -17.19 18.34 41.81
N ASP A 796 -17.31 19.41 41.01
CA ASP A 796 -17.34 19.33 39.54
C ASP A 796 -15.95 19.40 38.86
N ARG A 797 -14.87 19.50 39.65
CA ARG A 797 -13.51 19.71 39.12
C ARG A 797 -12.52 18.64 39.52
N GLY A 798 -12.90 17.75 40.43
CA GLY A 798 -11.97 16.82 41.07
C GLY A 798 -10.90 17.50 41.93
N THR A 799 -11.13 18.74 42.38
CA THR A 799 -10.23 19.53 43.22
C THR A 799 -10.70 19.67 44.68
N GLN A 800 -11.83 19.05 45.00
CA GLN A 800 -12.46 19.13 46.31
C GLN A 800 -12.51 17.75 46.92
N VAL A 801 -12.37 17.66 48.24
CA VAL A 801 -12.31 16.38 48.95
C VAL A 801 -13.13 16.46 50.23
N ASP A 802 -14.14 15.61 50.32
CA ASP A 802 -14.89 15.38 51.55
C ASP A 802 -14.25 14.25 52.33
N MET A 803 -14.02 14.48 53.62
CA MET A 803 -13.36 13.53 54.51
C MET A 803 -14.03 13.50 55.88
N PHE A 804 -13.91 12.35 56.54
CA PHE A 804 -14.46 12.12 57.86
C PHE A 804 -13.87 13.09 58.90
N HIS A 805 -14.58 13.29 60.01
CA HIS A 805 -14.07 14.09 61.12
C HIS A 805 -12.71 13.60 61.63
N VAL A 806 -11.84 14.52 62.06
CA VAL A 806 -10.53 14.20 62.65
C VAL A 806 -10.66 13.33 63.91
N TYR A 807 -11.71 13.56 64.71
CA TYR A 807 -11.97 12.82 65.95
C TYR A 807 -13.27 12.03 65.85
N THR A 808 -13.18 10.75 66.14
CA THR A 808 -14.33 9.84 66.26
C THR A 808 -14.75 9.73 67.72
N PHE A 809 -15.93 10.23 68.05
CA PHE A 809 -16.52 10.03 69.37
C PHE A 809 -16.86 8.55 69.59
N PRO A 810 -16.89 8.07 70.84
CA PRO A 810 -17.39 6.74 71.15
C PRO A 810 -18.81 6.53 70.58
N GLY A 811 -19.00 5.46 69.81
CA GLY A 811 -20.26 5.19 69.10
C GLY A 811 -20.51 6.07 67.86
N GLY A 812 -19.57 6.94 67.49
CA GLY A 812 -19.67 7.90 66.37
C GLY A 812 -19.21 7.37 65.01
N GLY A 813 -18.45 6.27 64.97
CA GLY A 813 -17.76 5.79 63.77
C GLY A 813 -18.63 5.21 62.64
N VAL A 814 -19.96 5.26 62.75
CA VAL A 814 -20.89 4.69 61.77
C VAL A 814 -21.05 5.60 60.54
N SER A 815 -21.17 6.91 60.75
CA SER A 815 -21.25 7.91 59.68
C SER A 815 -20.87 9.28 60.21
N GLY A 816 -20.60 10.20 59.30
CA GLY A 816 -20.28 11.59 59.65
C GLY A 816 -21.38 12.25 60.50
N LEU A 817 -22.64 12.02 60.12
CA LEU A 817 -23.82 12.51 60.86
C LEU A 817 -23.89 11.93 62.28
N ILE A 818 -23.68 10.62 62.44
CA ILE A 818 -23.72 9.98 63.75
C ILE A 818 -22.59 10.50 64.64
N ASN A 819 -21.39 10.71 64.09
CA ASN A 819 -20.28 11.31 64.85
C ASN A 819 -20.59 12.74 65.31
N TYR A 820 -21.22 13.54 64.45
CA TYR A 820 -21.68 14.89 64.81
C TYR A 820 -22.75 14.87 65.91
N MET A 821 -23.72 13.95 65.84
CA MET A 821 -24.71 13.77 66.91
C MET A 821 -24.05 13.35 68.23
N GLN A 822 -22.99 12.54 68.19
CA GLN A 822 -22.20 12.22 69.38
C GLN A 822 -21.46 13.44 69.92
N LEU A 823 -20.87 14.29 69.08
CA LEU A 823 -20.29 15.57 69.51
C LEU A 823 -21.34 16.43 70.22
N GLN A 824 -22.53 16.58 69.64
CA GLN A 824 -23.63 17.32 70.24
C GLN A 824 -24.01 16.77 71.63
N ALA A 825 -24.23 15.45 71.74
CA ALA A 825 -24.58 14.81 72.99
C ALA A 825 -23.49 14.96 74.07
N HIS A 826 -22.21 14.92 73.68
CA HIS A 826 -21.10 15.13 74.60
C HIS A 826 -21.00 16.59 75.05
N VAL A 827 -21.33 17.57 74.21
CA VAL A 827 -21.40 18.98 74.61
C VAL A 827 -22.55 19.25 75.58
N GLU A 828 -23.74 18.70 75.31
CA GLU A 828 -24.91 18.79 76.21
C GLU A 828 -24.58 18.20 77.60
N ARG A 829 -23.95 17.02 77.65
CA ARG A 829 -23.51 16.38 78.90
C ARG A 829 -22.42 17.17 79.61
N ALA A 830 -21.46 17.70 78.87
CA ALA A 830 -20.38 18.52 79.45
C ALA A 830 -20.92 19.81 80.08
N LEU A 831 -21.92 20.46 79.44
CA LEU A 831 -22.64 21.61 80.01
C LEU A 831 -23.42 21.23 81.27
N ALA A 832 -23.93 20.00 81.36
CA ALA A 832 -24.58 19.45 82.54
C ALA A 832 -23.60 18.99 83.65
N GLY A 833 -22.28 19.13 83.44
CA GLY A 833 -21.25 18.84 84.44
C GLY A 833 -20.53 17.49 84.29
N ASP A 834 -20.77 16.74 83.21
CA ASP A 834 -20.10 15.46 82.96
C ASP A 834 -18.62 15.63 82.58
N LEU A 835 -17.73 15.16 83.45
CA LEU A 835 -16.28 15.28 83.28
C LEU A 835 -15.71 14.43 82.15
N GLN A 836 -16.28 13.25 81.89
CA GLN A 836 -15.83 12.39 80.80
C GLN A 836 -16.23 13.00 79.46
N ALA A 837 -17.47 13.49 79.37
CA ALA A 837 -17.95 14.17 78.18
C ALA A 837 -17.12 15.43 77.87
N ARG A 838 -16.81 16.24 78.89
CA ARG A 838 -15.89 17.39 78.77
C ARG A 838 -14.50 16.98 78.29
N THR A 839 -13.98 15.83 78.73
CA THR A 839 -12.69 15.29 78.26
C THR A 839 -12.74 14.95 76.78
N HIS A 840 -13.78 14.26 76.30
CA HIS A 840 -13.93 13.95 74.88
C HIS A 840 -14.07 15.20 74.00
N VAL A 841 -14.87 16.19 74.42
CA VAL A 841 -15.01 17.46 73.69
C VAL A 841 -13.67 18.22 73.65
N ASN A 842 -12.91 18.23 74.76
CA ASN A 842 -11.59 18.85 74.78
C ASN A 842 -10.61 18.12 73.84
N THR A 843 -10.62 16.78 73.81
CA THR A 843 -9.79 16.01 72.89
C THR A 843 -10.17 16.27 71.44
N TRP A 844 -11.46 16.26 71.11
CA TRP A 844 -11.96 16.65 69.78
C TRP A 844 -11.41 18.01 69.36
N ALA A 845 -11.54 19.04 70.22
CA ALA A 845 -11.06 20.37 69.93
C ALA A 845 -9.54 20.37 69.68
N SER A 846 -8.76 19.75 70.57
CA SER A 846 -7.30 19.71 70.45
C SER A 846 -6.82 18.99 69.19
N VAL A 847 -7.31 17.79 68.89
CA VAL A 847 -6.83 17.02 67.73
C VAL A 847 -7.28 17.64 66.41
N THR A 848 -8.50 18.20 66.37
CA THR A 848 -9.01 18.90 65.18
C THR A 848 -8.19 20.15 64.91
N ARG A 849 -7.87 20.95 65.94
CA ARG A 849 -6.99 22.12 65.81
C ARG A 849 -5.62 21.74 65.29
N THR A 850 -4.97 20.72 65.87
CA THR A 850 -3.66 20.25 65.40
C THR A 850 -3.69 19.85 63.92
N ARG A 851 -4.73 19.13 63.49
CA ARG A 851 -4.88 18.76 62.08
C ARG A 851 -5.10 19.97 61.18
N PHE A 852 -5.96 20.89 61.59
CA PHE A 852 -6.27 22.09 60.82
C PHE A 852 -5.08 23.05 60.77
N ASP A 853 -4.25 23.11 61.81
CA ASP A 853 -2.99 23.87 61.77
C ASP A 853 -2.07 23.36 60.66
N SER A 854 -1.96 22.04 60.48
CA SER A 854 -1.23 21.45 59.35
C SER A 854 -1.87 21.80 58.00
N LEU A 855 -3.19 21.63 57.86
CA LEU A 855 -3.90 21.95 56.61
C LEU A 855 -3.85 23.44 56.26
N ILE A 856 -3.93 24.33 57.25
CA ILE A 856 -3.84 25.79 57.03
C ILE A 856 -2.45 26.18 56.52
N ALA A 857 -1.40 25.50 56.99
CA ALA A 857 -0.03 25.73 56.57
C ALA A 857 0.23 25.30 55.11
N GLU A 858 -0.54 24.35 54.57
CA GLU A 858 -0.38 23.88 53.19
C GLU A 858 -0.86 24.92 52.18
N VAL A 859 0.03 25.34 51.26
CA VAL A 859 -0.27 26.39 50.27
C VAL A 859 -1.38 25.98 49.31
N SER A 860 -1.44 24.70 48.93
CA SER A 860 -2.49 24.16 48.07
C SER A 860 -3.87 24.17 48.73
N VAL A 861 -3.98 24.03 50.05
CA VAL A 861 -5.30 24.10 50.70
C VAL A 861 -5.83 25.54 50.62
N GLN A 862 -6.85 25.74 49.80
CA GLN A 862 -7.52 27.03 49.60
C GLN A 862 -8.59 27.26 50.68
N ARG A 863 -9.40 26.24 50.96
CA ARG A 863 -10.50 26.33 51.94
C ARG A 863 -10.66 25.03 52.73
N ILE A 864 -11.09 25.19 53.98
CA ILE A 864 -11.49 24.12 54.89
C ILE A 864 -12.89 24.50 55.39
N TYR A 865 -13.91 23.71 55.06
CA TYR A 865 -15.23 23.84 55.69
C TYR A 865 -15.41 22.82 56.80
N TYR A 866 -16.01 23.27 57.90
CA TYR A 866 -16.24 22.42 59.06
C TYR A 866 -17.50 22.79 59.85
N ALA A 867 -17.81 21.98 60.85
CA ALA A 867 -19.03 22.05 61.65
C ALA A 867 -19.20 23.39 62.36
N ILE A 868 -20.29 24.11 62.05
CA ILE A 868 -20.71 25.29 62.81
C ILE A 868 -21.39 24.91 64.13
N GLY A 869 -22.05 23.76 64.16
CA GLY A 869 -22.97 23.35 65.22
C GLY A 869 -24.35 24.00 65.01
N SER A 870 -25.37 23.18 64.70
CA SER A 870 -26.76 23.59 64.57
C SER A 870 -27.47 23.68 65.92
N ASP A 871 -28.62 24.38 65.96
CA ASP A 871 -29.51 24.40 67.12
C ASP A 871 -29.91 22.98 67.54
N ALA A 872 -29.96 22.74 68.85
CA ALA A 872 -30.36 21.45 69.40
C ALA A 872 -31.12 21.60 70.72
N THR A 873 -32.25 20.89 70.83
CA THR A 873 -33.09 20.83 72.03
C THR A 873 -33.44 19.39 72.36
N THR A 874 -32.50 18.68 72.98
CA THR A 874 -32.75 17.32 73.49
C THR A 874 -33.51 17.40 74.82
N PRO A 875 -34.66 16.71 74.98
CA PRO A 875 -35.40 16.74 76.24
C PRO A 875 -34.53 16.31 77.43
N GLY A 876 -34.48 17.15 78.47
CA GLY A 876 -33.66 16.90 79.66
C GLY A 876 -32.18 17.33 79.55
N SER A 877 -31.74 17.82 78.39
CA SER A 877 -30.39 18.36 78.17
C SER A 877 -30.39 19.90 78.12
N PRO A 878 -29.24 20.55 78.41
CA PRO A 878 -29.04 21.95 78.07
C PRO A 878 -29.21 22.22 76.57
N ALA A 879 -30.01 23.22 76.20
CA ALA A 879 -30.19 23.61 74.80
C ALA A 879 -28.90 24.19 74.20
N LEU A 880 -28.67 23.95 72.90
CA LEU A 880 -27.57 24.52 72.11
C LEU A 880 -28.11 25.45 71.03
N THR A 881 -27.41 26.56 70.77
CA THR A 881 -27.71 27.50 69.69
C THR A 881 -26.66 27.42 68.58
N GLN A 882 -27.05 27.77 67.37
CA GLN A 882 -26.19 27.73 66.19
C GLN A 882 -24.85 28.44 66.46
N GLY A 883 -23.75 27.79 66.09
CA GLY A 883 -22.39 28.29 66.33
C GLY A 883 -21.69 27.69 67.54
N TRP A 884 -22.34 26.82 68.32
CA TRP A 884 -21.73 26.23 69.52
C TRP A 884 -20.46 25.44 69.22
N ALA A 885 -20.41 24.68 68.12
CA ALA A 885 -19.24 23.86 67.76
C ALA A 885 -18.09 24.78 67.33
N ARG A 886 -18.39 25.78 66.48
CA ARG A 886 -17.42 26.82 66.11
C ARG A 886 -16.87 27.54 67.33
N ALA A 887 -17.71 27.95 68.28
CA ALA A 887 -17.30 28.66 69.48
C ALA A 887 -16.33 27.81 70.33
N LEU A 888 -16.70 26.55 70.62
CA LEU A 888 -15.83 25.63 71.35
C LEU A 888 -14.51 25.36 70.60
N LEU A 889 -14.55 25.18 69.28
CA LEU A 889 -13.34 24.93 68.49
C LEU A 889 -12.43 26.16 68.43
N THR A 890 -12.98 27.38 68.34
CA THR A 890 -12.19 28.61 68.11
C THR A 890 -11.77 29.31 69.40
N THR A 891 -12.67 29.48 70.36
CA THR A 891 -12.40 30.22 71.61
C THR A 891 -12.16 29.30 72.79
N GLY A 892 -12.49 28.01 72.66
CA GLY A 892 -12.47 27.07 73.77
C GLY A 892 -13.61 27.27 74.76
N SER A 893 -14.60 28.12 74.46
CA SER A 893 -15.70 28.44 75.37
C SER A 893 -17.02 28.63 74.64
N TYR A 894 -18.10 28.13 75.23
CA TYR A 894 -19.47 28.36 74.76
C TYR A 894 -20.41 28.55 75.95
N THR A 895 -21.27 29.55 75.88
CA THR A 895 -22.33 29.82 76.87
C THR A 895 -23.68 29.64 76.21
N ASN A 896 -24.52 28.79 76.80
CA ASN A 896 -25.84 28.49 76.26
C ASN A 896 -26.90 29.52 76.72
N PRO A 897 -28.14 29.49 76.18
CA PRO A 897 -29.22 30.41 76.58
C PRO A 897 -29.63 30.32 78.06
N GLY A 898 -29.31 29.21 78.72
CA GLY A 898 -29.52 29.02 80.16
C GLY A 898 -28.39 29.57 81.03
N ASN A 899 -27.45 30.34 80.47
CA ASN A 899 -26.24 30.86 81.13
C ASN A 899 -25.29 29.78 81.68
N LEU A 900 -25.37 28.55 81.19
CA LEU A 900 -24.37 27.51 81.46
C LEU A 900 -23.18 27.71 80.52
N THR A 901 -21.98 27.75 81.07
CA THR A 901 -20.74 27.95 80.30
C THR A 901 -19.89 26.68 80.32
N LEU A 902 -19.57 26.15 79.13
CA LEU A 902 -18.57 25.11 78.93
C LEU A 902 -17.25 25.76 78.50
N ALA A 903 -16.25 25.71 79.38
CA ALA A 903 -14.88 26.14 79.07
C ALA A 903 -13.96 24.90 78.94
N LEU A 904 -13.29 24.77 77.81
CA LEU A 904 -12.35 23.70 77.52
C LEU A 904 -10.94 24.06 78.02
N PRO A 905 -10.21 23.12 78.65
CA PRO A 905 -8.80 23.31 79.01
C PRO A 905 -7.92 23.80 77.85
N ALA A 906 -8.23 23.43 76.61
CA ALA A 906 -7.49 23.84 75.42
C ALA A 906 -7.54 25.36 75.11
N GLY A 907 -8.44 26.13 75.74
CA GLY A 907 -8.51 27.59 75.58
C GLY A 907 -8.76 28.06 74.13
N ALA A 908 -8.43 29.31 73.85
CA ALA A 908 -8.56 29.92 72.52
C ALA A 908 -7.49 29.40 71.54
N TRP A 909 -7.88 29.21 70.28
CA TRP A 909 -7.00 28.70 69.23
C TRP A 909 -6.39 29.84 68.41
N GLY A 910 -5.06 29.85 68.29
CA GLY A 910 -4.31 30.92 67.61
C GLY A 910 -4.64 31.09 66.12
N ASN A 911 -4.98 30.01 65.42
CA ASN A 911 -5.29 30.04 63.98
C ASN A 911 -6.79 30.14 63.67
N ALA A 912 -7.64 30.39 64.66
CA ALA A 912 -9.08 30.52 64.49
C ALA A 912 -9.51 31.62 63.50
N GLY A 913 -8.66 32.61 63.27
CA GLY A 913 -8.87 33.71 62.32
C GLY A 913 -8.38 33.45 60.89
N SER A 914 -7.92 32.24 60.57
CA SER A 914 -7.41 31.92 59.24
C SER A 914 -8.45 32.17 58.14
N ALA A 915 -8.03 32.87 57.08
CA ALA A 915 -8.86 33.13 55.92
C ALA A 915 -9.23 31.85 55.12
N LYS A 916 -8.59 30.72 55.39
CA LYS A 916 -8.92 29.42 54.78
C LYS A 916 -10.08 28.69 55.48
N LEU A 917 -10.37 29.02 56.74
CA LEU A 917 -11.34 28.29 57.54
C LEU A 917 -12.76 28.85 57.41
N ARG A 918 -13.74 27.97 57.19
CA ARG A 918 -15.16 28.31 57.06
C ARG A 918 -16.00 27.34 57.89
N PHE A 919 -17.12 27.85 58.40
CA PHE A 919 -18.04 27.07 59.22
C PHE A 919 -19.45 27.22 58.71
N ASN A 920 -20.14 26.12 58.44
CA ASN A 920 -21.56 26.13 58.10
C ASN A 920 -22.23 24.82 58.55
N ALA A 921 -23.56 24.73 58.38
CA ALA A 921 -24.34 23.60 58.85
C ALA A 921 -24.32 22.38 57.91
N ILE A 922 -23.98 22.58 56.63
CA ILE A 922 -23.85 21.49 55.64
C ILE A 922 -22.67 20.58 56.04
N HIS A 923 -21.57 21.19 56.46
CA HIS A 923 -20.33 20.51 56.88
C HIS A 923 -20.34 20.15 58.37
N ASN A 924 -21.51 20.00 58.99
CA ASN A 924 -21.58 19.46 60.34
C ASN A 924 -21.20 17.98 60.39
N SER A 925 -21.41 17.23 59.30
CA SER A 925 -21.17 15.79 59.24
C SER A 925 -19.78 15.40 58.72
N HIS A 926 -19.00 16.31 58.14
CA HIS A 926 -17.73 16.01 57.48
C HIS A 926 -16.82 17.23 57.43
N ILE A 927 -15.61 17.06 56.92
CA ILE A 927 -14.68 18.13 56.55
C ILE A 927 -14.67 18.19 55.03
N HIS A 928 -14.79 19.39 54.47
CA HIS A 928 -14.59 19.61 53.04
C HIS A 928 -13.32 20.42 52.82
N LEU A 929 -12.48 19.95 51.90
CA LEU A 929 -11.26 20.60 51.47
C LEU A 929 -11.40 21.07 50.02
N ASP A 930 -10.95 22.28 49.75
CA ASP A 930 -10.79 22.85 48.41
C ASP A 930 -9.30 23.10 48.17
N LEU A 931 -8.72 22.47 47.15
CA LEU A 931 -7.27 22.40 46.88
C LEU A 931 -6.78 23.30 45.72
#